data_AF-A0A7W3MY49-F1
#
_entry.id   AF-A0A7W3MY49-F1
#
_cell.length_a   1.000
_cell.length_b   1.000
_cell.length_c   1.000
_cell.angle_alpha   90.00
_cell.angle_beta   90.00
_cell.angle_gamma   90.00
#
_symmetry.space_group_name_H-M   'P 1'
#
loop_
_entity.id
_entity.type
_entity.pdbx_description
1 polymer ?
#
loop_
_entity_poly.entity_id
_entity_poly.type
_entity_poly.pdbx_seq_one_letter_code
_entity_poly.pdbx_strand_id
1 'polypeptide(L)'
;MRTSEEVYHRIRWDPRFDPARFTVGVNVRGADTKRVPLPSFVPGGDIPWHRVLFFEADGEIVWDRSTGRDVLDSSPAGRTAHRRLLREPFFAPRTPIAFDPANGWRPARIPPFPPSASGPAAIRVLTWNTLWDRYEADRIDTARRRPLLVAELERADADVIALQEVQPELLALLLAAPWVKAGYALSTGPSARDVAEYGLVLLSRLPVLEAGRVALGPHKALDAVTVAGPAGPLAVAVTHLTSDHAEEGAARRDAELARLAEALGSVEADLVVLGDFNDGSELPARTLGLRDAWTEAHGPRDTTATFDPAANPLAAITSIRGRAARLDRVLLRGAQMSVARVELRGDSPATEDGLFLSDHYGVQADLTVGTAEDGVSDARPTPRTAVAWVPPREVWPVIQRVRAEHDPAFDRWPPHVNVMFGFVPECDFEEAAPLVAEAAAGVAPFTARLEGIGSFAHREHCTVWLDPAAAGDEPWQALRGALERAFPRCRGRFRQYVPHLTLGTAPTPGALRPELPAMSVRVGELVLLSRRGSEPMRPRATVALGTGEIRWLDDDPPRAEHPHAAAAPATTDGGTGADVTRGLAPVSGADTAGELVPHVVARLREAFGDGVVHVTGSRRLGCALPGADLDLVVALSSVEGVRERVAAAIPEASGLRRVVAATGAGLRMRVGALDVDLLLVETGDIPPGEAVARRNELDEAAAIALGGVSDADAVLEAAGDRREEFRWLARRVKAWARAKGLDAAPFGGLPGIAWCVLAARTVRDAAAGDDLLREFFARWAAWDWRDPVGPEDVPPGDAPVRICTPSAPFRLCSEQVGAGGRDLLTAELYAAWEALESGNEAALTSPPPMHRRHAAWAVVTVRADRDDRFAERLGRVRGRMPSLPAALEDAGIRDAHAWPRPFETGPRLARYAVGLGRRPVDAAALSGIAASWAAGLHGVTVERRECGEVPTLR
;
A
#
# COMPACT_ATOMS: atom_id res chain seq x y z
N MET A 1 24.34 -21.44 19.38
CA MET A 1 23.45 -20.75 20.32
C MET A 1 23.55 -19.28 19.99
N ARG A 2 22.43 -18.64 19.67
CA ARG A 2 22.38 -17.20 19.38
C ARG A 2 22.71 -16.36 20.61
N THR A 3 23.17 -15.13 20.40
CA THR A 3 23.34 -14.15 21.48
C THR A 3 21.99 -13.67 22.00
N SER A 4 21.95 -13.07 23.19
CA SER A 4 20.71 -12.51 23.75
C SER A 4 20.12 -11.39 22.89
N GLU A 5 20.98 -10.67 22.17
CA GLU A 5 20.57 -9.61 21.23
C GLU A 5 19.94 -10.21 19.97
N GLU A 6 20.58 -11.20 19.36
CA GLU A 6 20.03 -11.93 18.21
C GLU A 6 18.67 -12.59 18.53
N VAL A 7 18.54 -13.19 19.72
CA VAL A 7 17.28 -13.80 20.18
C VAL A 7 16.21 -12.75 20.41
N TYR A 8 16.57 -11.63 21.01
CA TYR A 8 15.65 -10.51 21.21
C TYR A 8 15.12 -9.98 19.87
N HIS A 9 16.01 -9.70 18.91
CA HIS A 9 15.62 -9.22 17.58
C HIS A 9 14.81 -10.27 16.83
N ARG A 10 15.18 -11.56 16.95
CA ARG A 10 14.40 -12.66 16.37
C ARG A 10 12.98 -12.67 16.93
N ILE A 11 12.81 -12.64 18.25
CA ILE A 11 11.47 -12.63 18.86
C ILE A 11 10.68 -11.38 18.46
N ARG A 12 11.35 -10.21 18.39
CA ARG A 12 10.67 -8.93 18.13
C ARG A 12 10.23 -8.75 16.68
N TRP A 13 10.96 -9.31 15.73
CA TRP A 13 10.79 -9.01 14.31
C TRP A 13 10.41 -10.21 13.44
N ASP A 14 10.54 -11.44 13.94
CA ASP A 14 10.07 -12.62 13.21
C ASP A 14 8.55 -12.81 13.42
N PRO A 15 7.74 -12.75 12.36
CA PRO A 15 6.28 -12.77 12.44
C PRO A 15 5.72 -14.08 12.99
N ARG A 16 6.55 -15.13 13.09
CA ARG A 16 6.16 -16.42 13.70
C ARG A 16 6.06 -16.34 15.21
N PHE A 17 6.63 -15.32 15.86
CA PHE A 17 6.63 -15.15 17.31
C PHE A 17 5.79 -13.93 17.73
N ASP A 18 5.09 -14.03 18.85
CA ASP A 18 4.41 -12.90 19.48
C ASP A 18 5.24 -12.38 20.67
N PRO A 19 5.89 -11.21 20.55
CA PRO A 19 6.70 -10.62 21.61
C PRO A 19 6.01 -10.53 22.98
N ALA A 20 4.68 -10.37 23.01
CA ALA A 20 3.92 -10.26 24.26
C ALA A 20 3.88 -11.55 25.07
N ARG A 21 4.13 -12.70 24.43
CA ARG A 21 4.19 -14.02 25.09
C ARG A 21 5.56 -14.31 25.71
N PHE A 22 6.54 -13.44 25.49
CA PHE A 22 7.90 -13.62 25.98
C PHE A 22 8.17 -12.78 27.23
N THR A 23 8.90 -13.39 28.16
CA THR A 23 9.45 -12.79 29.36
C THR A 23 10.98 -12.90 29.32
N VAL A 24 11.65 -11.80 29.62
CA VAL A 24 13.11 -11.71 29.71
C VAL A 24 13.52 -11.85 31.17
N GLY A 25 14.36 -12.83 31.48
CA GLY A 25 15.02 -12.95 32.77
C GLY A 25 16.28 -12.10 32.79
N VAL A 26 16.35 -11.11 33.68
CA VAL A 26 17.50 -10.20 33.79
C VAL A 26 18.17 -10.29 35.17
N ASN A 27 19.50 -10.26 35.18
CA ASN A 27 20.30 -10.21 36.40
C ASN A 27 20.31 -8.78 36.97
N VAL A 28 19.89 -8.63 38.23
CA VAL A 28 19.95 -7.38 39.00
C VAL A 28 20.97 -7.56 40.13
N ARG A 29 21.97 -6.68 40.23
CA ARG A 29 23.06 -6.80 41.20
C ARG A 29 22.53 -6.98 42.63
N GLY A 30 22.83 -8.13 43.25
CA GLY A 30 22.54 -8.41 44.66
C GLY A 30 21.09 -8.83 44.97
N ALA A 31 20.28 -9.11 43.95
CA ALA A 31 18.89 -9.57 44.10
C ALA A 31 18.61 -10.79 43.22
N ASP A 32 17.49 -11.47 43.47
CA ASP A 32 17.01 -12.57 42.63
C ASP A 32 16.70 -12.10 41.20
N THR A 33 16.76 -13.04 40.25
CA THR A 33 16.51 -12.79 38.82
C THR A 33 15.16 -12.11 38.60
N LYS A 34 15.18 -10.92 37.99
CA LYS A 34 13.96 -10.17 37.68
C LYS A 34 13.38 -10.66 36.35
N ARG A 35 12.10 -10.96 36.33
CA ARG A 35 11.33 -11.28 35.11
C ARG A 35 10.68 -10.01 34.58
N VAL A 36 10.92 -9.68 33.32
CA VAL A 36 10.38 -8.48 32.66
C VAL A 36 9.67 -8.91 31.37
N PRO A 37 8.40 -8.51 31.13
CA PRO A 37 7.77 -8.74 29.84
C PRO A 37 8.61 -8.16 28.70
N LEU A 38 8.82 -8.92 27.63
CA LEU A 38 9.67 -8.52 26.52
C LEU A 38 9.23 -7.20 25.84
N PRO A 39 7.93 -6.87 25.70
CA PRO A 39 7.52 -5.57 25.16
C PRO A 39 7.95 -4.38 26.03
N SER A 40 8.00 -4.58 27.34
CA SER A 40 8.44 -3.57 28.31
C SER A 40 9.98 -3.53 28.48
N PHE A 41 10.70 -4.40 27.78
CA PHE A 41 12.16 -4.43 27.81
C PHE A 41 12.73 -3.42 26.80
N VAL A 42 13.42 -2.41 27.32
CA VAL A 42 14.12 -1.39 26.54
C VAL A 42 15.58 -1.81 26.35
N PRO A 43 15.99 -2.19 25.12
CA PRO A 43 17.35 -2.60 24.83
C PRO A 43 18.29 -1.38 24.81
N GLY A 44 19.52 -1.55 25.27
CA GLY A 44 20.56 -0.50 25.22
C GLY A 44 20.40 0.66 26.22
N GLY A 45 19.34 0.66 27.04
CA GLY A 45 19.13 1.60 28.16
C GLY A 45 19.75 1.11 29.48
N ASP A 46 18.99 1.14 30.58
CA ASP A 46 19.43 0.77 31.93
C ASP A 46 19.86 -0.70 32.13
N ILE A 47 19.55 -1.59 31.18
CA ILE A 47 19.87 -3.02 31.25
C ILE A 47 20.74 -3.44 30.06
N PRO A 48 22.07 -3.56 30.25
CA PRO A 48 22.99 -4.05 29.22
C PRO A 48 22.71 -5.50 28.81
N TRP A 49 23.00 -5.86 27.55
CA TRP A 49 22.78 -7.20 27.00
C TRP A 49 23.41 -8.34 27.82
N HIS A 50 24.60 -8.11 28.39
CA HIS A 50 25.27 -9.10 29.24
C HIS A 50 24.53 -9.39 30.56
N ARG A 51 23.43 -8.70 30.87
CA ARG A 51 22.56 -9.01 32.03
C ARG A 51 21.35 -9.87 31.70
N VAL A 52 21.06 -10.12 30.42
CA VAL A 52 19.95 -11.01 30.01
C VAL A 52 20.36 -12.47 30.24
N LEU A 53 19.66 -13.19 31.11
CA LEU A 53 19.96 -14.57 31.48
C LEU A 53 19.19 -15.58 30.63
N PHE A 54 17.89 -15.35 30.40
CA PHE A 54 17.03 -16.26 29.64
C PHE A 54 15.86 -15.53 28.94
N PHE A 55 15.29 -16.18 27.93
CA PHE A 55 13.98 -15.86 27.36
C PHE A 55 13.03 -17.02 27.63
N GLU A 56 11.86 -16.69 28.20
CA GLU A 56 10.80 -17.63 28.57
C GLU A 56 9.54 -17.26 27.78
N ALA A 57 8.86 -18.24 27.17
CA ALA A 57 7.58 -18.04 26.51
C ALA A 57 6.59 -19.12 26.95
N ASP A 58 5.35 -18.72 27.26
CA ASP A 58 4.28 -19.63 27.72
C ASP A 58 4.67 -20.59 28.87
N GLY A 59 5.58 -20.14 29.75
CA GLY A 59 6.11 -20.94 30.85
C GLY A 59 7.24 -21.91 30.47
N GLU A 60 7.71 -21.91 29.22
CA GLU A 60 8.90 -22.66 28.76
C GLU A 60 10.10 -21.71 28.57
N ILE A 61 11.27 -22.07 29.11
CA ILE A 61 12.53 -21.38 28.78
C ILE A 61 13.01 -21.85 27.40
N VAL A 62 12.91 -20.95 26.41
CA VAL A 62 13.27 -21.21 25.01
C VAL A 62 14.71 -20.83 24.68
N TRP A 63 15.33 -19.99 25.51
CA TRP A 63 16.74 -19.64 25.42
C TRP A 63 17.31 -19.37 26.81
N ASP A 64 18.46 -19.96 27.17
CA ASP A 64 19.11 -19.79 28.48
C ASP A 64 20.64 -19.73 28.35
N ARG A 65 21.22 -18.61 28.77
CA ARG A 65 22.66 -18.33 28.68
C ARG A 65 23.51 -19.29 29.52
N SER A 66 23.05 -19.65 30.72
CA SER A 66 23.84 -20.45 31.66
C SER A 66 23.92 -21.91 31.24
N THR A 67 22.84 -22.43 30.65
CA THR A 67 22.78 -23.83 30.21
C THR A 67 23.12 -24.02 28.74
N GLY A 68 23.30 -22.93 27.97
CA GLY A 68 23.54 -22.98 26.53
C GLY A 68 22.30 -23.41 25.71
N ARG A 69 21.10 -23.36 26.29
CA ARG A 69 19.85 -23.79 25.63
C ARG A 69 19.42 -22.74 24.62
N ASP A 70 19.12 -23.16 23.40
CA ASP A 70 18.51 -22.34 22.34
C ASP A 70 17.62 -23.24 21.50
N VAL A 71 16.33 -23.24 21.81
CA VAL A 71 15.28 -24.04 21.16
C VAL A 71 14.18 -23.18 20.57
N LEU A 72 14.42 -21.88 20.41
CA LEU A 72 13.43 -20.91 19.93
C LEU A 72 12.80 -21.34 18.58
N ASP A 73 13.58 -21.93 17.67
CA ASP A 73 13.07 -22.37 16.35
C ASP A 73 12.44 -23.77 16.34
N SER A 74 12.54 -24.54 17.41
CA SER A 74 11.93 -25.88 17.51
C SER A 74 10.78 -25.94 18.52
N SER A 75 10.74 -25.03 19.49
CA SER A 75 9.64 -24.92 20.45
C SER A 75 8.43 -24.22 19.82
N PRO A 76 7.19 -24.69 20.10
CA PRO A 76 5.97 -23.98 19.77
C PRO A 76 5.69 -22.78 20.70
N ALA A 77 6.44 -22.66 21.81
CA ALA A 77 6.25 -21.60 22.79
C ALA A 77 6.53 -20.21 22.19
N GLY A 78 5.64 -19.27 22.47
CA GLY A 78 5.68 -17.91 21.96
C GLY A 78 5.32 -17.78 20.47
N ARG A 79 4.96 -18.86 19.78
CA ARG A 79 4.55 -18.80 18.36
C ARG A 79 3.12 -18.36 18.16
N THR A 80 2.90 -17.59 17.11
CA THR A 80 1.56 -17.24 16.63
C THR A 80 1.38 -17.66 15.17
N ALA A 81 0.19 -18.16 14.83
CA ALA A 81 -0.20 -18.44 13.44
C ALA A 81 -0.77 -17.20 12.73
N HIS A 82 -1.12 -16.14 13.50
CA HIS A 82 -1.71 -14.92 12.98
C HIS A 82 -1.01 -13.69 13.57
N ARG A 83 -0.84 -12.66 12.73
CA ARG A 83 -0.30 -11.35 13.14
C ARG A 83 -1.29 -10.72 14.13
N ARG A 84 -0.82 -10.19 15.27
CA ARG A 84 -1.69 -9.46 16.22
C ARG A 84 -2.52 -8.41 15.48
N LEU A 85 -3.82 -8.32 15.72
CA LEU A 85 -4.69 -7.32 15.10
C LEU A 85 -4.91 -6.11 16.00
N LEU A 86 -4.84 -6.29 17.32
CA LEU A 86 -4.93 -5.21 18.31
C LEU A 86 -3.51 -4.81 18.76
N ARG A 87 -2.86 -3.92 18.02
CA ARG A 87 -1.45 -3.54 18.25
C ARG A 87 -1.28 -2.24 19.03
N GLU A 88 -0.17 -2.17 19.76
CA GLU A 88 0.36 -0.91 20.28
C GLU A 88 0.81 0.02 19.13
N PRO A 89 0.83 1.36 19.33
CA PRO A 89 0.57 2.07 20.58
C PRO A 89 -0.92 2.26 20.91
N PHE A 90 -1.83 1.91 20.00
CA PHE A 90 -3.26 2.20 20.17
C PHE A 90 -3.92 1.30 21.21
N PHE A 91 -3.71 -0.02 21.10
CA PHE A 91 -4.34 -1.00 21.99
C PHE A 91 -3.36 -1.48 23.08
N ALA A 92 -3.64 -1.11 24.33
CA ALA A 92 -2.98 -1.70 25.48
C ALA A 92 -3.44 -3.17 25.63
N PRO A 93 -2.55 -4.17 25.64
CA PRO A 93 -2.92 -5.57 25.74
C PRO A 93 -3.74 -5.90 27.00
N ARG A 94 -4.76 -6.75 26.86
CA ARG A 94 -5.58 -7.27 27.96
C ARG A 94 -5.58 -8.79 27.99
N THR A 95 -5.85 -9.35 29.16
CA THR A 95 -5.98 -10.78 29.36
C THR A 95 -7.45 -11.11 29.61
N PRO A 96 -8.16 -11.75 28.65
CA PRO A 96 -9.52 -12.19 28.87
C PRO A 96 -9.54 -13.33 29.90
N ILE A 97 -10.68 -13.50 30.57
CA ILE A 97 -10.88 -14.57 31.56
C ILE A 97 -11.96 -15.56 31.10
N ALA A 98 -11.84 -16.82 31.49
CA ALA A 98 -12.84 -17.86 31.28
C ALA A 98 -13.00 -18.70 32.56
N PHE A 99 -14.17 -19.30 32.74
CA PHE A 99 -14.45 -20.14 33.90
C PHE A 99 -13.91 -21.56 33.67
N ASP A 100 -13.13 -22.06 34.62
CA ASP A 100 -12.72 -23.47 34.68
C ASP A 100 -13.43 -24.16 35.85
N PRO A 101 -14.13 -25.29 35.64
CA PRO A 101 -14.86 -25.98 36.70
C PRO A 101 -14.01 -26.42 37.90
N ALA A 102 -12.70 -26.66 37.71
CA ALA A 102 -11.81 -27.11 38.77
C ALA A 102 -11.11 -25.94 39.50
N ASN A 103 -10.87 -24.82 38.82
CA ASN A 103 -10.00 -23.74 39.31
C ASN A 103 -10.70 -22.36 39.37
N GLY A 104 -11.96 -22.26 38.97
CA GLY A 104 -12.71 -21.01 38.91
C GLY A 104 -12.29 -20.11 37.74
N TRP A 105 -12.50 -18.80 37.88
CA TRP A 105 -12.16 -17.80 36.88
C TRP A 105 -10.64 -17.63 36.72
N ARG A 106 -10.14 -17.79 35.50
CA ARG A 106 -8.70 -17.70 35.19
C ARG A 106 -8.48 -17.13 33.79
N PRO A 107 -7.26 -16.71 33.43
CA PRO A 107 -6.94 -16.32 32.05
C PRO A 107 -7.45 -17.35 31.03
N ALA A 108 -8.16 -16.88 30.01
CA ALA A 108 -8.68 -17.74 28.97
C ALA A 108 -7.51 -18.39 28.20
N ARG A 109 -7.58 -19.70 28.01
CA ARG A 109 -6.60 -20.42 27.18
C ARG A 109 -7.02 -20.31 25.72
N ILE A 110 -6.08 -19.93 24.86
CA ILE A 110 -6.28 -19.94 23.40
C ILE A 110 -6.26 -21.42 22.96
N PRO A 111 -7.36 -21.99 22.45
CA PRO A 111 -7.33 -23.36 21.96
C PRO A 111 -6.48 -23.46 20.67
N PRO A 112 -5.79 -24.60 20.44
CA PRO A 112 -5.27 -24.91 19.10
C PRO A 112 -6.45 -25.02 18.12
N PHE A 113 -6.33 -24.34 16.97
CA PHE A 113 -7.43 -24.08 16.04
C PHE A 113 -8.22 -25.34 15.62
N PRO A 114 -9.56 -25.28 15.52
CA PRO A 114 -10.34 -26.27 14.78
C PRO A 114 -10.12 -26.12 13.26
N PRO A 115 -10.21 -27.20 12.48
CA PRO A 115 -10.27 -27.11 11.02
C PRO A 115 -11.49 -26.30 10.56
N SER A 116 -11.31 -25.52 9.50
CA SER A 116 -12.33 -24.66 8.88
C SER A 116 -13.65 -25.41 8.67
N ALA A 117 -14.72 -24.97 9.33
CA ALA A 117 -16.06 -25.43 9.04
C ALA A 117 -16.53 -24.74 7.74
N SER A 118 -16.87 -25.53 6.72
CA SER A 118 -17.34 -25.02 5.43
C SER A 118 -18.81 -24.61 5.48
N GLY A 119 -19.08 -23.31 5.55
CA GLY A 119 -20.40 -22.68 5.40
C GLY A 119 -20.42 -21.23 5.95
N PRO A 120 -21.36 -20.37 5.52
CA PRO A 120 -21.54 -19.06 6.16
C PRO A 120 -21.98 -19.30 7.61
N ALA A 121 -21.20 -18.85 8.59
CA ALA A 121 -21.64 -18.90 9.97
C ALA A 121 -22.26 -17.55 10.35
N ALA A 122 -23.50 -17.61 10.81
CA ALA A 122 -24.15 -16.49 11.44
C ALA A 122 -23.46 -16.21 12.79
N ILE A 123 -23.19 -14.95 13.08
CA ILE A 123 -22.74 -14.47 14.38
C ILE A 123 -23.81 -13.52 14.90
N ARG A 124 -24.35 -13.80 16.08
CA ARG A 124 -25.26 -12.91 16.77
C ARG A 124 -24.49 -12.00 17.72
N VAL A 125 -24.66 -10.70 17.55
CA VAL A 125 -24.08 -9.69 18.43
C VAL A 125 -25.18 -8.91 19.15
N LEU A 126 -24.92 -8.52 20.39
CA LEU A 126 -25.82 -7.71 21.20
C LEU A 126 -25.05 -6.57 21.85
N THR A 127 -25.58 -5.35 21.80
CA THR A 127 -25.12 -4.24 22.63
C THR A 127 -26.21 -3.72 23.55
N TRP A 128 -25.88 -3.37 24.79
CA TRP A 128 -26.84 -2.80 25.72
C TRP A 128 -26.17 -1.89 26.77
N ASN A 129 -26.58 -0.62 26.82
CA ASN A 129 -26.31 0.25 27.96
C ASN A 129 -27.19 -0.18 29.15
N THR A 130 -26.56 -0.53 30.27
CA THR A 130 -27.23 -1.23 31.39
C THR A 130 -27.78 -0.33 32.49
N LEU A 131 -27.65 0.99 32.32
CA LEU A 131 -28.03 2.04 33.28
C LEU A 131 -27.29 1.91 34.62
N TRP A 132 -26.26 2.74 34.81
CA TRP A 132 -25.61 2.90 36.11
C TRP A 132 -26.40 3.77 37.09
N ASP A 133 -26.23 3.47 38.37
CA ASP A 133 -26.91 4.14 39.48
C ASP A 133 -26.32 5.54 39.78
N ARG A 134 -26.61 6.54 38.92
CA ARG A 134 -26.22 7.95 39.19
C ARG A 134 -27.29 8.74 39.97
N TYR A 135 -28.55 8.31 39.93
CA TYR A 135 -29.70 9.00 40.52
C TYR A 135 -30.52 8.04 41.40
N GLU A 136 -30.97 8.52 42.57
CA GLU A 136 -31.82 7.84 43.58
C GLU A 136 -32.14 6.38 43.26
N ALA A 137 -31.33 5.43 43.78
CA ALA A 137 -31.49 3.98 43.51
C ALA A 137 -32.91 3.46 43.79
N ASP A 138 -33.65 4.12 44.70
CA ASP A 138 -35.05 3.84 45.04
C ASP A 138 -36.04 4.16 43.91
N ARG A 139 -35.64 4.92 42.88
CA ARG A 139 -36.48 5.32 41.74
C ARG A 139 -36.25 4.52 40.47
N ILE A 140 -35.16 3.77 40.41
CA ILE A 140 -34.78 2.98 39.23
C ILE A 140 -34.78 1.48 39.50
N ASP A 141 -35.21 1.01 40.69
CA ASP A 141 -35.48 -0.41 40.96
C ASP A 141 -34.32 -1.38 40.62
N THR A 142 -33.07 -0.93 40.80
CA THR A 142 -31.88 -1.64 40.31
C THR A 142 -31.76 -3.09 40.80
N ALA A 143 -32.12 -3.36 42.06
CA ALA A 143 -32.13 -4.71 42.62
C ALA A 143 -33.11 -5.66 41.93
N ARG A 144 -34.23 -5.13 41.39
CA ARG A 144 -35.22 -5.89 40.60
C ARG A 144 -34.77 -6.04 39.15
N ARG A 145 -34.19 -4.99 38.54
CA ARG A 145 -33.79 -4.98 37.12
C ARG A 145 -32.61 -5.89 36.80
N ARG A 146 -31.53 -5.86 37.59
CA ARG A 146 -30.28 -6.56 37.23
C ARG A 146 -30.47 -8.08 37.02
N PRO A 147 -31.20 -8.83 37.88
CA PRO A 147 -31.49 -10.24 37.62
C PRO A 147 -32.33 -10.47 36.35
N LEU A 148 -33.31 -9.59 36.08
CA LEU A 148 -34.14 -9.67 34.87
C LEU A 148 -33.31 -9.38 33.60
N LEU A 149 -32.38 -8.42 33.67
CA LEU A 149 -31.43 -8.13 32.61
C LEU A 149 -30.53 -9.34 32.33
N VAL A 150 -29.97 -9.99 33.35
CA VAL A 150 -29.15 -11.20 33.17
C VAL A 150 -29.95 -12.34 32.53
N ALA A 151 -31.23 -12.50 32.92
CA ALA A 151 -32.12 -13.47 32.29
C ALA A 151 -32.45 -13.11 30.83
N GLU A 152 -32.57 -11.82 30.51
CA GLU A 152 -32.83 -11.37 29.13
C GLU A 152 -31.59 -11.51 28.24
N LEU A 153 -30.39 -11.26 28.77
CA LEU A 153 -29.12 -11.54 28.09
C LEU A 153 -28.97 -13.03 27.76
N GLU A 154 -29.42 -13.92 28.66
CA GLU A 154 -29.48 -15.36 28.41
C GLU A 154 -30.44 -15.69 27.26
N ARG A 155 -31.65 -15.11 27.26
CA ARG A 155 -32.66 -15.32 26.20
C ARG A 155 -32.24 -14.78 24.84
N ALA A 156 -31.46 -13.69 24.81
CA ALA A 156 -30.95 -13.11 23.58
C ALA A 156 -30.02 -14.09 22.82
N ASP A 157 -29.39 -15.02 23.54
CA ASP A 157 -28.52 -16.07 22.99
C ASP A 157 -27.48 -15.52 21.99
N ALA A 158 -26.84 -14.41 22.35
CA ALA A 158 -25.88 -13.72 21.48
C ALA A 158 -24.47 -14.31 21.63
N ASP A 159 -23.78 -14.56 20.53
CA ASP A 159 -22.40 -15.08 20.53
C ASP A 159 -21.41 -14.08 21.15
N VAL A 160 -21.63 -12.79 20.91
CA VAL A 160 -20.86 -11.70 21.53
C VAL A 160 -21.81 -10.66 22.13
N ILE A 161 -21.60 -10.34 23.41
CA ILE A 161 -22.38 -9.38 24.17
C ILE A 161 -21.48 -8.22 24.59
N ALA A 162 -21.87 -7.00 24.25
CA ALA A 162 -21.18 -5.76 24.54
C ALA A 162 -22.01 -4.89 25.48
N LEU A 163 -21.58 -4.76 26.74
CA LEU A 163 -22.31 -4.01 27.75
C LEU A 163 -21.61 -2.71 28.10
N GLN A 164 -22.39 -1.65 28.28
CA GLN A 164 -21.95 -0.35 28.76
C GLN A 164 -22.51 -0.09 30.17
N GLU A 165 -21.79 0.75 30.93
CA GLU A 165 -22.17 1.17 32.28
C GLU A 165 -22.27 0.03 33.32
N VAL A 166 -21.51 -1.05 33.11
CA VAL A 166 -21.55 -2.22 34.00
C VAL A 166 -20.91 -1.90 35.34
N GLN A 167 -21.69 -2.06 36.41
CA GLN A 167 -21.25 -1.89 37.81
C GLN A 167 -20.79 -3.23 38.44
N PRO A 168 -20.01 -3.20 39.55
CA PRO A 168 -19.46 -4.40 40.16
C PRO A 168 -20.48 -5.49 40.48
N GLU A 169 -21.68 -5.14 40.96
CA GLU A 169 -22.67 -6.16 41.34
C GLU A 169 -23.34 -6.79 40.11
N LEU A 170 -23.48 -6.05 39.00
CA LEU A 170 -23.95 -6.64 37.74
C LEU A 170 -22.88 -7.60 37.18
N LEU A 171 -21.60 -7.22 37.23
CA LEU A 171 -20.51 -8.14 36.87
C LEU A 171 -20.53 -9.39 37.77
N ALA A 172 -20.78 -9.25 39.08
CA ALA A 172 -20.88 -10.38 39.99
C ALA A 172 -22.04 -11.34 39.62
N LEU A 173 -23.20 -10.79 39.22
CA LEU A 173 -24.32 -11.60 38.73
C LEU A 173 -23.98 -12.34 37.44
N LEU A 174 -23.32 -11.68 36.48
CA LEU A 174 -22.85 -12.31 35.23
C LEU A 174 -21.83 -13.41 35.52
N LEU A 175 -20.83 -13.15 36.36
CA LEU A 175 -19.81 -14.13 36.76
C LEU A 175 -20.39 -15.30 37.55
N ALA A 176 -21.56 -15.14 38.19
CA ALA A 176 -22.27 -16.19 38.91
C ALA A 176 -23.18 -17.03 38.00
N ALA A 177 -23.66 -16.46 36.88
CA ALA A 177 -24.65 -17.04 36.00
C ALA A 177 -24.16 -18.38 35.37
N PRO A 178 -24.99 -19.44 35.40
CA PRO A 178 -24.61 -20.75 34.85
C PRO A 178 -24.24 -20.71 33.36
N TRP A 179 -25.01 -19.99 32.54
CA TRP A 179 -24.79 -19.89 31.09
C TRP A 179 -23.48 -19.17 30.74
N VAL A 180 -23.10 -18.16 31.53
CA VAL A 180 -21.82 -17.45 31.37
C VAL A 180 -20.66 -18.39 31.71
N LYS A 181 -20.73 -19.09 32.85
CA LYS A 181 -19.71 -20.07 33.26
C LYS A 181 -19.56 -21.23 32.29
N ALA A 182 -20.62 -21.59 31.58
CA ALA A 182 -20.63 -22.74 30.67
C ALA A 182 -19.84 -22.50 29.37
N GLY A 183 -19.70 -21.25 28.92
CA GLY A 183 -19.13 -21.01 27.59
C GLY A 183 -18.65 -19.61 27.24
N TYR A 184 -18.72 -18.62 28.14
CA TYR A 184 -18.28 -17.26 27.82
C TYR A 184 -16.89 -16.94 28.40
N ALA A 185 -16.07 -16.32 27.57
CA ALA A 185 -14.91 -15.56 27.99
C ALA A 185 -15.30 -14.08 28.16
N LEU A 186 -14.70 -13.39 29.14
CA LEU A 186 -14.95 -11.99 29.43
C LEU A 186 -13.68 -11.14 29.24
N SER A 187 -13.83 -9.90 28.77
CA SER A 187 -12.73 -8.95 28.62
C SER A 187 -12.12 -8.49 29.94
N THR A 188 -12.88 -8.59 31.03
CA THR A 188 -12.47 -8.15 32.37
C THR A 188 -12.95 -9.14 33.44
N GLY A 189 -12.26 -9.16 34.58
CA GLY A 189 -12.46 -10.15 35.63
C GLY A 189 -12.68 -9.57 37.02
N PRO A 190 -12.96 -10.42 38.02
CA PRO A 190 -13.36 -9.99 39.37
C PRO A 190 -12.28 -9.19 40.11
N SER A 191 -11.01 -9.28 39.69
CA SER A 191 -9.88 -8.52 40.25
C SER A 191 -9.52 -7.26 39.45
N ALA A 192 -10.18 -7.03 38.31
CA ALA A 192 -9.88 -5.90 37.45
C ALA A 192 -10.57 -4.63 37.95
N ARG A 193 -9.87 -3.49 37.87
CA ARG A 193 -10.40 -2.18 38.27
C ARG A 193 -11.26 -1.52 37.19
N ASP A 194 -11.49 -2.23 36.09
CA ASP A 194 -12.13 -1.68 34.88
C ASP A 194 -13.61 -1.34 35.07
N VAL A 195 -14.26 -1.96 36.06
CA VAL A 195 -15.67 -1.74 36.44
C VAL A 195 -15.80 -1.25 37.89
N ALA A 196 -14.74 -0.68 38.47
CA ALA A 196 -14.73 -0.30 39.89
C ALA A 196 -15.83 0.70 40.27
N GLU A 197 -16.28 1.51 39.31
CA GLU A 197 -17.43 2.43 39.44
C GLU A 197 -18.52 2.04 38.43
N TYR A 198 -18.17 2.08 37.16
CA TYR A 198 -18.90 1.49 36.03
C TYR A 198 -17.92 1.31 34.87
N GLY A 199 -18.22 0.44 33.91
CA GLY A 199 -17.30 0.19 32.79
C GLY A 199 -17.89 -0.57 31.62
N LEU A 200 -16.99 -1.00 30.73
CA LEU A 200 -17.29 -1.81 29.55
C LEU A 200 -17.03 -3.27 29.85
N VAL A 201 -17.92 -4.16 29.40
CA VAL A 201 -17.72 -5.61 29.48
C VAL A 201 -18.07 -6.23 28.14
N LEU A 202 -17.12 -6.95 27.55
CA LEU A 202 -17.34 -7.84 26.41
C LEU A 202 -17.41 -9.28 26.92
N LEU A 203 -18.45 -10.01 26.51
CA LEU A 203 -18.56 -11.44 26.70
C LEU A 203 -18.56 -12.09 25.32
N SER A 204 -17.75 -13.14 25.12
CA SER A 204 -17.70 -13.89 23.88
C SER A 204 -17.80 -15.38 24.14
N ARG A 205 -18.74 -16.04 23.46
CA ARG A 205 -18.82 -17.50 23.36
C ARG A 205 -17.82 -18.05 22.33
N LEU A 206 -17.46 -17.22 21.35
CA LEU A 206 -16.42 -17.53 20.38
C LEU A 206 -15.03 -17.48 21.04
N PRO A 207 -14.08 -18.34 20.63
CA PRO A 207 -12.72 -18.34 21.18
C PRO A 207 -12.07 -16.97 21.04
N VAL A 208 -11.68 -16.34 22.16
CA VAL A 208 -10.98 -15.06 22.16
C VAL A 208 -9.49 -15.31 21.88
N LEU A 209 -8.99 -14.70 20.81
CA LEU A 209 -7.60 -14.80 20.35
C LEU A 209 -6.75 -13.68 20.97
N GLU A 210 -7.25 -12.45 20.98
CA GLU A 210 -6.60 -11.27 21.57
C GLU A 210 -7.61 -10.39 22.29
N ALA A 211 -7.13 -9.60 23.25
CA ALA A 211 -7.89 -8.50 23.83
C ALA A 211 -7.01 -7.27 23.97
N GLY A 212 -7.62 -6.09 23.82
CA GLY A 212 -6.94 -4.80 23.91
C GLY A 212 -7.88 -3.68 24.35
N ARG A 213 -7.31 -2.62 24.93
CA ARG A 213 -8.05 -1.42 25.34
C ARG A 213 -7.41 -0.15 24.77
N VAL A 214 -8.24 0.79 24.32
CA VAL A 214 -7.87 2.19 24.08
C VAL A 214 -8.52 3.03 25.18
N ALA A 215 -7.72 3.78 25.94
CA ALA A 215 -8.25 4.76 26.90
C ALA A 215 -8.61 6.06 26.18
N LEU A 216 -9.84 6.54 26.32
CA LEU A 216 -10.32 7.82 25.76
C LEU A 216 -10.37 8.92 26.83
N GLY A 217 -10.50 8.53 28.11
CA GLY A 217 -10.48 9.40 29.28
C GLY A 217 -10.53 8.59 30.57
N PRO A 218 -10.75 9.21 31.75
CA PRO A 218 -10.78 8.51 33.02
C PRO A 218 -11.84 7.40 33.13
N HIS A 219 -12.99 7.59 32.47
CA HIS A 219 -14.13 6.66 32.50
C HIS A 219 -14.64 6.27 31.10
N LYS A 220 -13.86 6.58 30.06
CA LYS A 220 -14.24 6.39 28.64
C LYS A 220 -13.17 5.59 27.94
N ALA A 221 -13.59 4.56 27.20
CA ALA A 221 -12.67 3.61 26.58
C ALA A 221 -13.27 2.97 25.32
N LEU A 222 -12.40 2.28 24.58
CA LEU A 222 -12.73 1.24 23.62
C LEU A 222 -12.14 -0.07 24.15
N ASP A 223 -12.99 -1.05 24.44
CA ASP A 223 -12.51 -2.42 24.68
C ASP A 223 -12.73 -3.24 23.43
N ALA A 224 -11.72 -3.99 23.03
CA ALA A 224 -11.77 -4.83 21.83
C ALA A 224 -11.26 -6.23 22.13
N VAL A 225 -11.88 -7.21 21.50
CA VAL A 225 -11.40 -8.59 21.41
C VAL A 225 -11.29 -8.99 19.96
N THR A 226 -10.34 -9.86 19.63
CA THR A 226 -10.37 -10.62 18.38
C THR A 226 -10.88 -12.01 18.71
N VAL A 227 -11.87 -12.49 17.97
CA VAL A 227 -12.47 -13.80 18.16
C VAL A 227 -12.18 -14.67 16.94
N ALA A 228 -12.11 -15.98 17.15
CA ALA A 228 -12.09 -16.94 16.05
C ALA A 228 -13.47 -16.91 15.37
N GLY A 229 -13.57 -16.17 14.27
CA GLY A 229 -14.73 -16.14 13.41
C GLY A 229 -14.73 -17.28 12.41
N PRO A 230 -15.86 -17.50 11.71
CA PRO A 230 -16.02 -18.57 10.73
C PRO A 230 -15.17 -18.41 9.46
N ALA A 231 -14.80 -17.18 9.11
CA ALA A 231 -13.98 -16.81 7.94
C ALA A 231 -12.56 -16.36 8.31
N GLY A 232 -12.17 -16.52 9.58
CA GLY A 232 -10.92 -15.97 10.13
C GLY A 232 -11.15 -15.08 11.36
N PRO A 233 -10.10 -14.43 11.88
CA PRO A 233 -10.21 -13.57 13.05
C PRO A 233 -11.14 -12.37 12.80
N LEU A 234 -12.12 -12.18 13.70
CA LEU A 234 -13.04 -11.04 13.68
C LEU A 234 -12.73 -10.13 14.87
N ALA A 235 -12.53 -8.84 14.62
CA ALA A 235 -12.41 -7.86 15.70
C ALA A 235 -13.79 -7.40 16.15
N VAL A 236 -14.08 -7.49 17.45
CA VAL A 236 -15.31 -6.96 18.05
C VAL A 236 -14.93 -5.98 19.14
N ALA A 237 -15.43 -4.75 19.03
CA ALA A 237 -15.13 -3.68 19.95
C ALA A 237 -16.41 -3.09 20.56
N VAL A 238 -16.31 -2.65 21.80
CA VAL A 238 -17.36 -1.93 22.52
C VAL A 238 -16.87 -0.55 22.94
N THR A 239 -17.72 0.46 22.81
CA THR A 239 -17.45 1.80 23.33
C THR A 239 -18.66 2.40 24.04
N HIS A 240 -18.42 3.43 24.83
CA HIS A 240 -19.45 4.27 25.43
C HIS A 240 -18.91 5.70 25.40
N LEU A 241 -19.43 6.55 24.51
CA LEU A 241 -18.96 7.92 24.33
C LEU A 241 -19.57 8.89 25.35
N THR A 242 -19.02 10.09 25.47
CA THR A 242 -19.47 11.11 26.42
C THR A 242 -20.90 11.60 26.13
N SER A 243 -21.78 11.56 27.13
CA SER A 243 -23.18 12.01 26.97
C SER A 243 -23.32 13.54 27.00
N ASP A 244 -24.48 14.04 26.55
CA ASP A 244 -24.83 15.47 26.59
C ASP A 244 -24.98 16.04 28.01
N HIS A 245 -24.89 15.21 29.05
CA HIS A 245 -24.83 15.65 30.45
C HIS A 245 -23.47 16.25 30.84
N ALA A 246 -22.42 15.98 30.06
CA ALA A 246 -21.09 16.53 30.32
C ALA A 246 -20.95 17.95 29.77
N GLU A 247 -20.22 18.80 30.50
CA GLU A 247 -19.78 20.11 30.00
C GLU A 247 -18.98 19.92 28.70
N GLU A 248 -19.35 20.66 27.65
CA GLU A 248 -18.80 20.51 26.29
C GLU A 248 -18.91 19.09 25.70
N GLY A 249 -19.95 18.34 26.09
CA GLY A 249 -20.12 16.92 25.72
C GLY A 249 -19.98 16.62 24.22
N ALA A 250 -20.50 17.49 23.35
CA ALA A 250 -20.36 17.34 21.89
C ALA A 250 -18.90 17.41 21.41
N ALA A 251 -18.14 18.42 21.85
CA ALA A 251 -16.73 18.56 21.47
C ALA A 251 -15.86 17.41 22.02
N ARG A 252 -16.19 16.93 23.23
CA ARG A 252 -15.53 15.74 23.80
C ARG A 252 -15.82 14.49 22.98
N ARG A 253 -17.07 14.27 22.55
CA ARG A 253 -17.42 13.15 21.66
C ARG A 253 -16.70 13.23 20.33
N ASP A 254 -16.55 14.40 19.73
CA ASP A 254 -15.83 14.57 18.47
C ASP A 254 -14.35 14.14 18.62
N ALA A 255 -13.70 14.53 19.71
CA ALA A 255 -12.33 14.11 20.01
C ALA A 255 -12.23 12.59 20.31
N GLU A 256 -13.20 12.04 21.04
CA GLU A 256 -13.29 10.60 21.29
C GLU A 256 -13.48 9.81 19.99
N LEU A 257 -14.39 10.25 19.10
CA LEU A 257 -14.63 9.65 17.78
C LEU A 257 -13.39 9.70 16.88
N ALA A 258 -12.66 10.83 16.86
CA ALA A 258 -11.42 10.94 16.10
C ALA A 258 -10.38 9.93 16.59
N ARG A 259 -10.22 9.78 17.90
CA ARG A 259 -9.30 8.80 18.50
C ARG A 259 -9.73 7.36 18.23
N LEU A 260 -11.04 7.08 18.23
CA LEU A 260 -11.58 5.79 17.80
C LEU A 260 -11.25 5.52 16.32
N ALA A 261 -11.40 6.50 15.44
CA ALA A 261 -11.11 6.36 14.02
C ALA A 261 -9.64 6.00 13.76
N GLU A 262 -8.71 6.66 14.47
CA GLU A 262 -7.27 6.33 14.40
C GLU A 262 -6.99 4.90 14.86
N ALA A 263 -7.48 4.52 16.05
CA ALA A 263 -7.23 3.20 16.60
C ALA A 263 -7.85 2.08 15.75
N LEU A 264 -9.11 2.22 15.36
CA LEU A 264 -9.83 1.23 14.56
C LEU A 264 -9.30 1.19 13.11
N GLY A 265 -8.75 2.29 12.59
CA GLY A 265 -8.08 2.34 11.29
C GLY A 265 -6.83 1.46 11.21
N SER A 266 -6.16 1.20 12.36
CA SER A 266 -5.01 0.30 12.44
C SER A 266 -5.35 -1.19 12.43
N VAL A 267 -6.63 -1.55 12.63
CA VAL A 267 -7.06 -2.95 12.73
C VAL A 267 -7.26 -3.54 11.33
N GLU A 268 -6.32 -4.37 10.90
CA GLU A 268 -6.29 -5.06 9.58
C GLU A 268 -7.21 -6.31 9.56
N ALA A 269 -8.49 -6.16 9.93
CA ALA A 269 -9.47 -7.25 9.98
C ALA A 269 -10.92 -6.73 9.80
N ASP A 270 -11.84 -7.66 9.55
CA ASP A 270 -13.28 -7.40 9.71
C ASP A 270 -13.55 -6.94 11.14
N LEU A 271 -14.45 -5.96 11.27
CA LEU A 271 -14.65 -5.22 12.51
C LEU A 271 -16.14 -4.98 12.77
N VAL A 272 -16.57 -5.31 13.98
CA VAL A 272 -17.86 -4.93 14.55
C VAL A 272 -17.61 -3.98 15.71
N VAL A 273 -18.17 -2.77 15.65
CA VAL A 273 -18.13 -1.80 16.74
C VAL A 273 -19.53 -1.62 17.31
N LEU A 274 -19.65 -1.91 18.60
CA LEU A 274 -20.87 -1.97 19.37
C LEU A 274 -20.86 -0.86 20.42
N GLY A 275 -22.03 -0.35 20.79
CA GLY A 275 -22.16 0.46 22.00
C GLY A 275 -23.00 1.71 21.86
N ASP A 276 -22.94 2.51 22.92
CA ASP A 276 -23.63 3.77 23.06
C ASP A 276 -22.73 4.93 22.61
N PHE A 277 -23.07 5.51 21.46
CA PHE A 277 -22.32 6.62 20.88
C PHE A 277 -22.79 7.99 21.42
N ASN A 278 -23.88 8.03 22.20
CA ASN A 278 -24.48 9.27 22.68
C ASN A 278 -24.70 10.33 21.56
N ASP A 279 -24.88 9.86 20.33
CA ASP A 279 -25.11 10.69 19.14
C ASP A 279 -26.17 10.03 18.25
N GLY A 280 -27.31 10.72 18.12
CA GLY A 280 -28.45 10.26 17.33
C GLY A 280 -28.29 10.42 15.81
N SER A 281 -27.22 11.06 15.34
CA SER A 281 -26.99 11.36 13.92
C SER A 281 -26.24 10.23 13.19
N GLU A 282 -25.90 10.49 11.92
CA GLU A 282 -25.04 9.62 11.11
C GLU A 282 -23.53 9.87 11.35
N LEU A 283 -23.18 10.87 12.16
CA LEU A 283 -21.78 11.30 12.37
C LEU A 283 -20.86 10.17 12.86
N PRO A 284 -21.26 9.30 13.82
CA PRO A 284 -20.39 8.20 14.25
C PRO A 284 -20.04 7.22 13.12
N ALA A 285 -21.03 6.78 12.35
CA ALA A 285 -20.83 5.86 11.23
C ALA A 285 -19.95 6.49 10.13
N ARG A 286 -20.20 7.76 9.79
CA ARG A 286 -19.43 8.50 8.78
C ARG A 286 -17.98 8.74 9.21
N THR A 287 -17.76 9.16 10.45
CA THR A 287 -16.41 9.47 10.97
C THR A 287 -15.53 8.22 11.07
N LEU A 288 -16.13 7.09 11.47
CA LEU A 288 -15.41 5.82 11.56
C LEU A 288 -15.30 5.09 10.20
N GLY A 289 -16.00 5.57 9.16
CA GLY A 289 -16.06 4.90 7.86
C GLY A 289 -16.73 3.52 7.91
N LEU A 290 -17.74 3.36 8.79
CA LEU A 290 -18.42 2.09 9.06
C LEU A 290 -19.88 2.11 8.55
N ARG A 291 -20.40 0.95 8.19
CA ARG A 291 -21.83 0.76 7.88
C ARG A 291 -22.64 0.61 9.16
N ASP A 292 -23.84 1.16 9.23
CA ASP A 292 -24.77 1.00 10.37
C ASP A 292 -25.76 -0.12 10.08
N ALA A 293 -25.74 -1.18 10.91
CA ALA A 293 -26.55 -2.36 10.71
C ALA A 293 -28.06 -2.08 10.76
N TRP A 294 -28.49 -1.15 11.62
CA TRP A 294 -29.91 -0.78 11.71
C TRP A 294 -30.37 -0.12 10.42
N THR A 295 -29.56 0.80 9.92
CA THR A 295 -29.80 1.52 8.66
C THR A 295 -29.76 0.58 7.45
N GLU A 296 -28.90 -0.44 7.45
CA GLU A 296 -28.86 -1.47 6.41
C GLU A 296 -30.14 -2.33 6.40
N ALA A 297 -30.64 -2.73 7.57
CA ALA A 297 -31.82 -3.59 7.69
C ALA A 297 -33.15 -2.86 7.44
N HIS A 298 -33.30 -1.64 7.97
CA HIS A 298 -34.60 -0.92 7.99
C HIS A 298 -34.62 0.33 7.08
N GLY A 299 -33.46 0.74 6.58
CA GLY A 299 -33.30 1.92 5.72
C GLY A 299 -33.07 3.23 6.49
N PRO A 300 -32.53 4.27 5.84
CA PRO A 300 -32.10 5.51 6.49
C PRO A 300 -33.24 6.41 6.97
N ARG A 301 -34.50 6.09 6.61
CA ARG A 301 -35.69 6.83 7.07
C ARG A 301 -36.28 6.27 8.36
N ASP A 302 -35.79 5.13 8.82
CA ASP A 302 -36.24 4.55 10.07
C ASP A 302 -35.66 5.34 11.26
N THR A 303 -36.56 5.91 12.06
CA THR A 303 -36.22 6.74 13.23
C THR A 303 -36.43 6.01 14.55
N THR A 304 -36.48 4.68 14.54
CA THR A 304 -36.65 3.88 15.76
C THR A 304 -35.54 4.22 16.75
N ALA A 305 -35.93 4.61 17.96
CA ALA A 305 -35.03 5.07 19.00
C ALA A 305 -34.59 3.91 19.89
N THR A 306 -33.34 3.95 20.36
CA THR A 306 -32.84 3.06 21.41
C THR A 306 -32.95 3.71 22.79
N PHE A 307 -33.13 5.03 22.83
CA PHE A 307 -33.43 5.81 24.03
C PHE A 307 -34.70 6.61 23.77
N ASP A 308 -35.79 6.29 24.47
CA ASP A 308 -37.11 6.93 24.28
C ASP A 308 -37.75 7.38 25.61
N PRO A 309 -37.55 8.65 26.00
CA PRO A 309 -38.15 9.23 27.20
C PRO A 309 -39.68 9.31 27.20
N ALA A 310 -40.34 9.17 26.05
CA ALA A 310 -41.80 9.21 25.98
C ALA A 310 -42.43 7.85 26.31
N ALA A 311 -41.74 6.76 25.95
CA ALA A 311 -42.22 5.39 26.15
C ALA A 311 -41.61 4.71 27.39
N ASN A 312 -40.35 5.03 27.74
CA ASN A 312 -39.62 4.41 28.84
C ASN A 312 -39.49 5.39 30.04
N PRO A 313 -40.15 5.10 31.18
CA PRO A 313 -40.07 5.94 32.37
C PRO A 313 -38.64 6.09 32.93
N LEU A 314 -37.76 5.11 32.74
CA LEU A 314 -36.36 5.21 33.17
C LEU A 314 -35.60 6.22 32.31
N ALA A 315 -35.83 6.22 30.99
CA ALA A 315 -35.28 7.22 30.07
C ALA A 315 -35.83 8.63 30.36
N ALA A 316 -37.08 8.73 30.80
CA ALA A 316 -37.66 10.01 31.23
C ALA A 316 -36.94 10.61 32.45
N ILE A 317 -36.44 9.76 33.37
CA ILE A 317 -35.68 10.20 34.55
C ILE A 317 -34.29 10.70 34.13
N THR A 318 -33.63 10.04 33.18
CA THR A 318 -32.25 10.34 32.78
C THR A 318 -32.15 11.37 31.65
N SER A 319 -33.24 11.71 30.97
CA SER A 319 -33.26 12.66 29.85
C SER A 319 -33.24 14.13 30.29
N ILE A 320 -32.35 14.93 29.70
CA ILE A 320 -32.33 16.41 29.87
C ILE A 320 -33.40 17.08 28.99
N ARG A 321 -33.54 16.59 27.75
CA ARG A 321 -34.30 17.28 26.69
C ARG A 321 -35.62 16.59 26.34
N GLY A 322 -35.90 15.42 26.90
CA GLY A 322 -37.09 14.61 26.61
C GLY A 322 -37.18 14.13 25.17
N ARG A 323 -36.05 14.02 24.44
CA ARG A 323 -36.02 13.65 23.02
C ARG A 323 -35.61 12.19 22.85
N ALA A 324 -36.37 11.47 22.03
CA ALA A 324 -36.01 10.13 21.61
C ALA A 324 -34.90 10.18 20.55
N ALA A 325 -33.95 9.24 20.63
CA ALA A 325 -32.85 9.11 19.69
C ALA A 325 -32.35 7.66 19.61
N ARG A 326 -31.77 7.30 18.46
CA ARG A 326 -31.02 6.05 18.31
C ARG A 326 -29.58 6.34 18.71
N LEU A 327 -29.19 6.06 19.95
CA LEU A 327 -27.85 6.33 20.50
C LEU A 327 -26.94 5.10 20.41
N ASP A 328 -27.55 3.92 20.55
CA ASP A 328 -26.88 2.63 20.48
C ASP A 328 -26.76 2.17 19.02
N ARG A 329 -25.59 1.62 18.67
CA ARG A 329 -25.28 1.24 17.28
C ARG A 329 -24.56 -0.11 17.23
N VAL A 330 -24.79 -0.81 16.11
CA VAL A 330 -23.96 -1.90 15.62
C VAL A 330 -23.35 -1.43 14.29
N LEU A 331 -22.06 -1.08 14.32
CA LEU A 331 -21.33 -0.57 13.17
C LEU A 331 -20.38 -1.62 12.60
N LEU A 332 -20.27 -1.71 11.28
CA LEU A 332 -19.63 -2.82 10.58
C LEU A 332 -18.58 -2.35 9.56
N ARG A 333 -17.41 -3.00 9.56
CA ARG A 333 -16.41 -2.97 8.49
C ARG A 333 -16.12 -4.40 8.04
N GLY A 334 -16.14 -4.60 6.73
CA GLY A 334 -15.93 -5.90 6.11
C GLY A 334 -16.86 -5.99 4.91
N ALA A 335 -16.28 -6.22 3.72
CA ALA A 335 -17.06 -6.27 2.48
C ALA A 335 -18.00 -7.49 2.44
N GLN A 336 -17.68 -8.52 3.24
CA GLN A 336 -18.34 -9.83 3.25
C GLN A 336 -19.35 -10.00 4.40
N MET A 337 -19.46 -9.00 5.28
CA MET A 337 -20.46 -9.01 6.34
C MET A 337 -21.79 -8.49 5.78
N SER A 338 -22.90 -9.18 6.04
CA SER A 338 -24.23 -8.64 5.77
C SER A 338 -25.14 -8.80 6.97
N VAL A 339 -26.14 -7.93 7.04
CA VAL A 339 -27.07 -7.89 8.16
C VAL A 339 -28.31 -8.71 7.81
N ALA A 340 -28.49 -9.85 8.48
CA ALA A 340 -29.66 -10.70 8.26
C ALA A 340 -30.88 -10.19 9.02
N ARG A 341 -30.69 -9.72 10.25
CA ARG A 341 -31.74 -9.19 11.12
C ARG A 341 -31.16 -8.22 12.13
N VAL A 342 -31.90 -7.16 12.45
CA VAL A 342 -31.62 -6.28 13.60
C VAL A 342 -32.91 -5.99 14.33
N GLU A 343 -32.90 -6.09 15.65
CA GLU A 343 -34.06 -5.84 16.50
C GLU A 343 -33.68 -5.21 17.85
N LEU A 344 -34.66 -4.59 18.50
CA LEU A 344 -34.52 -4.11 19.86
C LEU A 344 -34.78 -5.22 20.88
N ARG A 345 -34.16 -5.08 22.04
CA ARG A 345 -34.37 -5.90 23.23
C ARG A 345 -34.74 -5.00 24.41
N GLY A 346 -35.74 -5.42 25.17
CA GLY A 346 -36.23 -4.66 26.32
C GLY A 346 -36.90 -3.33 25.96
N ASP A 347 -37.45 -3.21 24.73
CA ASP A 347 -38.26 -2.09 24.25
C ASP A 347 -39.71 -2.11 24.76
N SER A 348 -40.00 -3.02 25.70
CA SER A 348 -41.26 -3.13 26.42
C SER A 348 -40.99 -3.43 27.90
N PRO A 349 -41.94 -3.12 28.81
CA PRO A 349 -41.80 -3.46 30.21
C PRO A 349 -41.55 -4.96 30.43
N ALA A 350 -40.59 -5.30 31.29
CA ALA A 350 -40.27 -6.66 31.67
C ALA A 350 -41.26 -7.24 32.72
N THR A 351 -42.07 -6.40 33.34
CA THR A 351 -43.04 -6.77 34.37
C THR A 351 -44.37 -6.05 34.18
N GLU A 352 -45.44 -6.60 34.75
CA GLU A 352 -46.81 -6.05 34.65
C GLU A 352 -46.96 -4.65 35.27
N ASP A 353 -46.12 -4.31 36.26
CA ASP A 353 -46.07 -2.98 36.88
C ASP A 353 -45.30 -1.93 36.07
N GLY A 354 -44.85 -2.28 34.85
CA GLY A 354 -44.26 -1.32 33.93
C GLY A 354 -42.74 -1.14 34.06
N LEU A 355 -42.01 -2.05 34.71
CA LEU A 355 -40.56 -1.93 34.91
C LEU A 355 -39.78 -2.26 33.63
N PHE A 356 -39.00 -1.31 33.13
CA PHE A 356 -38.03 -1.54 32.05
C PHE A 356 -36.70 -2.05 32.58
N LEU A 357 -35.94 -2.77 31.74
CA LEU A 357 -34.65 -3.36 32.14
C LEU A 357 -33.52 -2.32 32.21
N SER A 358 -33.58 -1.30 31.35
CA SER A 358 -32.65 -0.17 31.28
C SER A 358 -33.37 1.05 30.71
N ASP A 359 -32.78 2.24 30.80
CA ASP A 359 -33.23 3.43 30.09
C ASP A 359 -32.91 3.41 28.60
N HIS A 360 -32.00 2.53 28.18
CA HIS A 360 -31.75 2.18 26.79
C HIS A 360 -32.33 0.81 26.45
N TYR A 361 -32.73 0.64 25.19
CA TYR A 361 -33.09 -0.64 24.59
C TYR A 361 -31.85 -1.28 23.97
N GLY A 362 -31.67 -2.59 24.21
CA GLY A 362 -30.56 -3.33 23.62
C GLY A 362 -30.73 -3.47 22.11
N VAL A 363 -29.62 -3.48 21.36
CA VAL A 363 -29.64 -3.69 19.90
C VAL A 363 -29.00 -5.04 19.61
N GLN A 364 -29.81 -5.97 19.10
CA GLN A 364 -29.35 -7.28 18.66
C GLN A 364 -29.25 -7.31 17.14
N ALA A 365 -28.13 -7.79 16.61
CA ALA A 365 -27.94 -8.00 15.18
C ALA A 365 -27.48 -9.43 14.88
N ASP A 366 -28.15 -10.08 13.93
CA ASP A 366 -27.71 -11.34 13.35
C ASP A 366 -26.90 -11.00 12.10
N LEU A 367 -25.59 -11.20 12.20
CA LEU A 367 -24.65 -10.91 11.14
C LEU A 367 -24.34 -12.21 10.42
N THR A 368 -24.52 -12.22 9.10
CA THR A 368 -23.90 -13.25 8.29
C THR A 368 -22.50 -12.76 7.97
N VAL A 369 -21.52 -13.37 8.64
CA VAL A 369 -20.16 -13.36 8.14
C VAL A 369 -20.15 -14.45 7.10
N GLY A 370 -20.38 -14.05 5.85
CA GLY A 370 -19.85 -14.88 4.80
C GLY A 370 -18.37 -15.09 5.12
N THR A 371 -17.82 -16.19 4.66
CA THR A 371 -16.52 -16.06 4.01
C THR A 371 -16.61 -14.87 3.00
N ALA A 372 -15.65 -14.58 2.15
CA ALA A 372 -16.15 -14.23 0.82
C ALA A 372 -17.13 -15.37 0.35
N GLU A 373 -17.32 -15.65 -0.92
CA GLU A 373 -17.00 -17.07 -1.13
C GLU A 373 -15.47 -17.02 -0.91
N ASP A 374 -14.92 -17.41 0.26
CA ASP A 374 -13.45 -17.42 0.40
C ASP A 374 -12.99 -18.39 -0.68
N GLY A 375 -12.34 -17.83 -1.68
CA GLY A 375 -12.24 -18.45 -2.98
C GLY A 375 -12.65 -17.53 -4.14
N VAL A 376 -13.43 -16.47 -3.96
CA VAL A 376 -14.16 -15.81 -5.05
C VAL A 376 -13.94 -14.31 -5.21
N SER A 377 -13.53 -13.93 -6.41
CA SER A 377 -13.35 -12.55 -6.82
C SER A 377 -14.61 -11.92 -7.44
N ASP A 378 -14.97 -10.72 -6.99
CA ASP A 378 -15.95 -9.84 -7.63
C ASP A 378 -15.32 -8.85 -8.65
N ALA A 379 -14.03 -8.98 -8.95
CA ALA A 379 -13.35 -8.09 -9.89
C ALA A 379 -13.93 -8.21 -11.30
N ARG A 380 -14.05 -7.06 -11.99
CA ARG A 380 -14.56 -7.03 -13.36
C ARG A 380 -13.51 -7.58 -14.32
N PRO A 381 -13.85 -8.53 -15.21
CA PRO A 381 -12.87 -9.11 -16.12
C PRO A 381 -12.38 -8.10 -17.16
N THR A 382 -11.13 -8.29 -17.62
CA THR A 382 -10.52 -7.53 -18.71
C THR A 382 -9.93 -8.47 -19.76
N PRO A 383 -10.06 -8.19 -21.06
CA PRO A 383 -9.43 -8.99 -22.12
C PRO A 383 -7.89 -8.84 -22.17
N ARG A 384 -7.31 -8.11 -21.20
CA ARG A 384 -5.87 -7.88 -21.06
C ARG A 384 -5.18 -8.96 -20.22
N THR A 385 -5.93 -9.84 -19.57
CA THR A 385 -5.41 -10.87 -18.68
C THR A 385 -6.07 -12.22 -18.93
N ALA A 386 -5.38 -13.30 -18.55
CA ALA A 386 -5.85 -14.67 -18.68
C ALA A 386 -5.21 -15.59 -17.62
N VAL A 387 -5.90 -16.67 -17.28
CA VAL A 387 -5.34 -17.85 -16.62
C VAL A 387 -5.23 -18.94 -17.68
N ALA A 388 -4.02 -19.40 -17.96
CA ALA A 388 -3.78 -20.36 -19.03
C ALA A 388 -2.79 -21.45 -18.60
N TRP A 389 -2.85 -22.60 -19.27
CA TRP A 389 -1.71 -23.51 -19.31
C TRP A 389 -0.83 -23.15 -20.50
N VAL A 390 0.47 -23.05 -20.28
CA VAL A 390 1.48 -22.85 -21.34
C VAL A 390 2.29 -24.14 -21.42
N PRO A 391 2.36 -24.80 -22.59
CA PRO A 391 3.10 -26.05 -22.72
C PRO A 391 4.60 -25.81 -22.45
N PRO A 392 5.32 -26.82 -21.94
CA PRO A 392 6.77 -26.82 -21.81
C PRO A 392 7.49 -26.50 -23.12
N ARG A 393 8.68 -25.88 -23.03
CA ARG A 393 9.42 -25.35 -24.19
C ARG A 393 9.85 -26.42 -25.18
N GLU A 394 9.94 -27.68 -24.77
CA GLU A 394 10.37 -28.81 -25.58
C GLU A 394 9.43 -29.08 -26.76
N VAL A 395 8.13 -28.79 -26.61
CA VAL A 395 7.13 -28.99 -27.68
C VAL A 395 6.89 -27.73 -28.53
N TRP A 396 7.47 -26.59 -28.14
CA TRP A 396 7.28 -25.33 -28.85
C TRP A 396 7.76 -25.36 -30.30
N PRO A 397 8.95 -25.91 -30.65
CA PRO A 397 9.45 -25.84 -32.03
C PRO A 397 8.49 -26.46 -33.06
N VAL A 398 7.76 -27.51 -32.67
CA VAL A 398 6.81 -28.20 -33.54
C VAL A 398 5.51 -27.38 -33.69
N ILE A 399 4.97 -26.89 -32.57
CA ILE A 399 3.73 -26.10 -32.53
C ILE A 399 3.92 -24.72 -33.20
N GLN A 400 5.01 -24.04 -32.83
CA GLN A 400 5.30 -22.67 -33.27
C GLN A 400 5.66 -22.59 -34.75
N ARG A 401 6.19 -23.67 -35.35
CA ARG A 401 6.41 -23.72 -36.81
C ARG A 401 5.11 -23.52 -37.57
N VAL A 402 4.05 -24.23 -37.17
CA VAL A 402 2.71 -24.09 -37.76
C VAL A 402 2.11 -22.72 -37.46
N ARG A 403 2.21 -22.27 -36.20
CA ARG A 403 1.67 -20.96 -35.80
C ARG A 403 2.34 -19.79 -36.51
N ALA A 404 3.65 -19.85 -36.74
CA ALA A 404 4.38 -18.79 -37.46
C ALA A 404 3.85 -18.57 -38.88
N GLU A 405 3.34 -19.62 -39.53
CA GLU A 405 2.81 -19.55 -40.89
C GLU A 405 1.32 -19.15 -40.94
N HIS A 406 0.55 -19.48 -39.90
CA HIS A 406 -0.92 -19.47 -39.99
C HIS A 406 -1.65 -18.72 -38.86
N ASP A 407 -0.98 -18.32 -37.79
CA ASP A 407 -1.58 -17.63 -36.64
C ASP A 407 -1.23 -16.13 -36.66
N PRO A 408 -2.17 -15.23 -37.02
CA PRO A 408 -1.96 -13.78 -36.93
C PRO A 408 -1.62 -13.29 -35.52
N ALA A 409 -1.93 -14.09 -34.50
CA ALA A 409 -1.64 -13.77 -33.10
C ALA A 409 -0.33 -14.40 -32.60
N PHE A 410 0.49 -14.98 -33.49
CA PHE A 410 1.76 -15.65 -33.16
C PHE A 410 2.67 -14.80 -32.26
N ASP A 411 2.93 -13.54 -32.65
CA ASP A 411 3.80 -12.64 -31.87
C ASP A 411 3.14 -12.10 -30.61
N ARG A 412 1.81 -12.22 -30.49
CA ARG A 412 1.02 -11.66 -29.39
C ARG A 412 0.80 -12.66 -28.27
N TRP A 413 0.86 -13.96 -28.55
CA TRP A 413 0.57 -15.03 -27.60
C TRP A 413 1.60 -16.16 -27.66
N PRO A 414 2.15 -16.61 -26.51
CA PRO A 414 2.82 -17.91 -26.49
C PRO A 414 1.83 -19.03 -26.86
N PRO A 415 2.29 -20.23 -27.25
CA PRO A 415 1.39 -21.37 -27.37
C PRO A 415 0.72 -21.58 -26.01
N HIS A 416 -0.59 -21.78 -25.97
CA HIS A 416 -1.33 -21.82 -24.71
C HIS A 416 -2.67 -22.54 -24.88
N VAL A 417 -3.23 -22.97 -23.74
CA VAL A 417 -4.63 -23.37 -23.59
C VAL A 417 -5.23 -22.44 -22.54
N ASN A 418 -6.18 -21.58 -22.96
CA ASN A 418 -6.86 -20.68 -22.02
C ASN A 418 -7.80 -21.46 -21.13
N VAL A 419 -7.56 -21.44 -19.82
CA VAL A 419 -8.50 -21.98 -18.84
C VAL A 419 -9.51 -20.91 -18.44
N MET A 420 -9.08 -19.65 -18.33
CA MET A 420 -9.92 -18.46 -18.24
C MET A 420 -9.35 -17.32 -19.08
N PHE A 421 -10.16 -16.78 -20.00
CA PHE A 421 -9.80 -15.63 -20.81
C PHE A 421 -10.78 -14.49 -20.56
N GLY A 422 -10.27 -13.28 -20.37
CA GLY A 422 -11.04 -12.21 -19.74
C GLY A 422 -11.01 -12.40 -18.22
N PHE A 423 -9.83 -12.26 -17.63
CA PHE A 423 -9.60 -12.48 -16.20
C PHE A 423 -9.56 -11.16 -15.44
N VAL A 424 -9.26 -11.16 -14.14
CA VAL A 424 -9.19 -9.92 -13.33
C VAL A 424 -8.07 -8.99 -13.84
N PRO A 425 -8.18 -7.67 -13.64
CA PRO A 425 -7.11 -6.72 -13.96
C PRO A 425 -5.80 -7.07 -13.25
N GLU A 426 -4.67 -6.68 -13.83
CA GLU A 426 -3.35 -7.01 -13.29
C GLU A 426 -3.11 -6.43 -11.88
N CYS A 427 -3.73 -5.30 -11.55
CA CYS A 427 -3.71 -4.72 -10.20
C CYS A 427 -4.29 -5.65 -9.12
N ASP A 428 -5.17 -6.56 -9.52
CA ASP A 428 -5.87 -7.48 -8.62
C ASP A 428 -5.18 -8.85 -8.59
N PHE A 429 -4.04 -9.04 -9.28
CA PHE A 429 -3.34 -10.33 -9.30
C PHE A 429 -2.88 -10.78 -7.91
N GLU A 430 -2.45 -9.86 -7.04
CA GLU A 430 -2.00 -10.23 -5.68
C GLU A 430 -3.16 -10.75 -4.82
N GLU A 431 -4.38 -10.24 -5.03
CA GLU A 431 -5.60 -10.73 -4.37
C GLU A 431 -6.16 -11.99 -5.05
N ALA A 432 -6.02 -12.10 -6.37
CA ALA A 432 -6.55 -13.22 -7.15
C ALA A 432 -5.64 -14.46 -7.15
N ALA A 433 -4.32 -14.31 -7.04
CA ALA A 433 -3.39 -15.43 -7.09
C ALA A 433 -3.62 -16.46 -5.96
N PRO A 434 -3.90 -16.07 -4.70
CA PRO A 434 -4.31 -17.01 -3.65
C PRO A 434 -5.57 -17.81 -4.00
N LEU A 435 -6.56 -17.18 -4.65
CA LEU A 435 -7.80 -17.85 -5.06
C LEU A 435 -7.57 -18.84 -6.21
N VAL A 436 -6.71 -18.46 -7.16
CA VAL A 436 -6.25 -19.37 -8.22
C VAL A 436 -5.44 -20.54 -7.63
N ALA A 437 -4.61 -20.28 -6.62
CA ALA A 437 -3.83 -21.28 -5.91
C ALA A 437 -4.71 -22.29 -5.17
N GLU A 438 -5.73 -21.82 -4.46
CA GLU A 438 -6.70 -22.70 -3.81
C GLU A 438 -7.45 -23.57 -4.83
N ALA A 439 -7.95 -22.96 -5.91
CA ALA A 439 -8.61 -23.69 -7.00
C ALA A 439 -7.68 -24.73 -7.67
N ALA A 440 -6.39 -24.38 -7.84
CA ALA A 440 -5.36 -25.25 -8.41
C ALA A 440 -4.92 -26.38 -7.46
N ALA A 441 -4.88 -26.13 -6.15
CA ALA A 441 -4.52 -27.14 -5.14
C ALA A 441 -5.52 -28.29 -5.10
N GLY A 442 -6.81 -28.01 -5.39
CA GLY A 442 -7.86 -29.04 -5.50
C GLY A 442 -7.76 -29.95 -6.73
N VAL A 443 -6.86 -29.69 -7.67
CA VAL A 443 -6.70 -30.45 -8.92
C VAL A 443 -5.30 -31.04 -9.00
N ALA A 444 -5.18 -32.37 -9.04
CA ALA A 444 -3.89 -33.03 -9.18
C ALA A 444 -3.25 -32.76 -10.56
N PRO A 445 -1.91 -32.65 -10.66
CA PRO A 445 -1.23 -32.63 -11.95
C PRO A 445 -1.60 -33.84 -12.82
N PHE A 446 -1.80 -33.62 -14.12
CA PHE A 446 -2.22 -34.65 -15.06
C PHE A 446 -1.43 -34.61 -16.37
N THR A 447 -1.61 -35.61 -17.23
CA THR A 447 -0.94 -35.67 -18.55
C THR A 447 -1.94 -35.28 -19.65
N ALA A 448 -1.64 -34.24 -20.40
CA ALA A 448 -2.36 -33.86 -21.61
C ALA A 448 -1.79 -34.62 -22.82
N ARG A 449 -2.67 -35.18 -23.65
CA ARG A 449 -2.30 -35.75 -24.96
C ARG A 449 -2.71 -34.77 -26.04
N LEU A 450 -1.72 -34.14 -26.66
CA LEU A 450 -1.89 -33.19 -27.75
C LEU A 450 -1.97 -33.96 -29.06
N GLU A 451 -3.18 -34.23 -29.55
CA GLU A 451 -3.40 -35.01 -30.76
C GLU A 451 -4.78 -34.73 -31.37
N GLY A 452 -4.84 -34.58 -32.68
CA GLY A 452 -6.10 -34.30 -33.38
C GLY A 452 -6.29 -32.81 -33.63
N ILE A 453 -6.85 -32.49 -34.80
CA ILE A 453 -7.05 -31.12 -35.26
C ILE A 453 -8.53 -30.82 -35.26
N GLY A 454 -8.93 -29.83 -34.46
CA GLY A 454 -10.27 -29.29 -34.40
C GLY A 454 -10.37 -27.93 -35.10
N SER A 455 -11.60 -27.43 -35.25
CA SER A 455 -11.83 -26.07 -35.73
C SER A 455 -13.08 -25.43 -35.11
N PHE A 456 -13.04 -24.11 -34.90
CA PHE A 456 -14.20 -23.30 -34.56
C PHE A 456 -14.56 -22.40 -35.75
N ALA A 457 -15.83 -22.40 -36.17
CA ALA A 457 -16.29 -21.56 -37.25
C ALA A 457 -16.62 -20.14 -36.74
N HIS A 458 -16.09 -19.13 -37.43
CA HIS A 458 -16.48 -17.72 -37.30
C HIS A 458 -17.15 -17.26 -38.60
N ARG A 459 -17.67 -16.02 -38.64
CA ARG A 459 -18.40 -15.51 -39.81
C ARG A 459 -17.56 -15.45 -41.09
N GLU A 460 -16.26 -15.18 -40.96
CA GLU A 460 -15.38 -14.89 -42.11
C GLU A 460 -14.16 -15.84 -42.21
N HIS A 461 -13.92 -16.64 -41.17
CA HIS A 461 -12.79 -17.57 -41.10
C HIS A 461 -13.11 -18.67 -40.08
N CYS A 462 -12.24 -19.67 -39.97
CA CYS A 462 -12.24 -20.61 -38.87
C CYS A 462 -10.93 -20.54 -38.09
N THR A 463 -11.00 -20.73 -36.77
CA THR A 463 -9.82 -20.95 -35.94
C THR A 463 -9.52 -22.44 -35.92
N VAL A 464 -8.29 -22.80 -36.27
CA VAL A 464 -7.80 -24.18 -36.31
C VAL A 464 -6.96 -24.42 -35.06
N TRP A 465 -7.18 -25.54 -34.38
CA TRP A 465 -6.57 -25.81 -33.08
C TRP A 465 -6.18 -27.28 -32.92
N LEU A 466 -5.15 -27.51 -32.11
CA LEU A 466 -4.69 -28.82 -31.64
C LEU A 466 -5.46 -29.18 -30.38
N ASP A 467 -5.99 -30.40 -30.33
CA ASP A 467 -6.76 -30.91 -29.18
C ASP A 467 -5.83 -31.33 -28.03
N PRO A 468 -5.85 -30.63 -26.87
CA PRO A 468 -5.06 -31.01 -25.71
C PRO A 468 -5.73 -32.05 -24.80
N ALA A 469 -6.97 -32.43 -25.11
CA ALA A 469 -7.81 -33.34 -24.33
C ALA A 469 -8.07 -34.66 -25.06
N ALA A 470 -7.21 -35.06 -26.00
CA ALA A 470 -7.38 -36.30 -26.77
C ALA A 470 -7.38 -37.57 -25.91
N ALA A 471 -6.85 -37.50 -24.68
CA ALA A 471 -6.90 -38.59 -23.69
C ALA A 471 -8.08 -38.47 -22.70
N GLY A 472 -8.96 -37.48 -22.86
CA GLY A 472 -10.08 -37.14 -21.97
C GLY A 472 -10.05 -35.67 -21.55
N ASP A 473 -11.23 -35.06 -21.42
CA ASP A 473 -11.39 -33.64 -21.05
C ASP A 473 -11.73 -33.41 -19.56
N GLU A 474 -12.02 -34.47 -18.80
CA GLU A 474 -12.43 -34.39 -17.39
C GLU A 474 -11.49 -33.53 -16.51
N PRO A 475 -10.15 -33.67 -16.54
CA PRO A 475 -9.26 -32.83 -15.73
C PRO A 475 -9.32 -31.35 -16.13
N TRP A 476 -9.50 -31.07 -17.43
CA TRP A 476 -9.67 -29.71 -17.95
C TRP A 476 -10.98 -29.08 -17.48
N GLN A 477 -12.08 -29.86 -17.46
CA GLN A 477 -13.37 -29.41 -16.95
C GLN A 477 -13.32 -29.19 -15.43
N ALA A 478 -12.66 -30.08 -14.67
CA ALA A 478 -12.49 -29.94 -13.23
C ALA A 478 -11.75 -28.64 -12.88
N LEU A 479 -10.66 -28.36 -13.59
CA LEU A 479 -9.88 -27.14 -13.42
C LEU A 479 -10.70 -25.88 -13.77
N ARG A 480 -11.40 -25.91 -14.91
CA ARG A 480 -12.30 -24.82 -15.32
C ARG A 480 -13.37 -24.57 -14.26
N GLY A 481 -14.02 -25.61 -13.77
CA GLY A 481 -15.08 -25.53 -12.77
C GLY A 481 -14.58 -25.02 -11.41
N ALA A 482 -13.38 -25.41 -10.98
CA ALA A 482 -12.76 -24.88 -9.77
C ALA A 482 -12.52 -23.37 -9.87
N LEU A 483 -11.94 -22.92 -10.97
CA LEU A 483 -11.73 -21.50 -11.21
C LEU A 483 -13.05 -20.73 -11.40
N GLU A 484 -14.08 -21.29 -12.05
CA GLU A 484 -15.37 -20.60 -12.26
C GLU A 484 -16.22 -20.45 -10.99
N ARG A 485 -15.96 -21.28 -9.98
CA ARG A 485 -16.41 -21.02 -8.62
C ARG A 485 -15.65 -19.81 -8.09
N ALA A 486 -14.32 -19.84 -8.18
CA ALA A 486 -13.42 -18.77 -7.74
C ALA A 486 -13.56 -17.41 -8.46
N PHE A 487 -14.13 -17.37 -9.66
CA PHE A 487 -14.21 -16.14 -10.46
C PHE A 487 -15.49 -16.14 -11.31
N PRO A 488 -16.68 -15.97 -10.71
CA PRO A 488 -17.96 -16.09 -11.39
C PRO A 488 -18.15 -15.02 -12.46
N ARG A 489 -17.53 -13.84 -12.30
CA ARG A 489 -17.54 -12.76 -13.30
C ARG A 489 -16.63 -13.03 -14.50
N CYS A 490 -15.66 -13.93 -14.36
CA CYS A 490 -14.74 -14.32 -15.43
C CYS A 490 -15.27 -15.50 -16.27
N ARG A 491 -16.54 -15.89 -16.09
CA ARG A 491 -17.17 -16.95 -16.87
C ARG A 491 -17.25 -16.56 -18.35
N GLY A 492 -16.85 -17.51 -19.19
CA GLY A 492 -16.86 -17.34 -20.65
C GLY A 492 -18.28 -17.27 -21.19
N ARG A 493 -18.44 -16.66 -22.38
CA ARG A 493 -19.75 -16.48 -23.03
C ARG A 493 -20.37 -17.80 -23.55
N PHE A 494 -19.57 -18.86 -23.67
CA PHE A 494 -19.98 -20.15 -24.20
C PHE A 494 -20.46 -21.09 -23.10
N ARG A 495 -21.55 -21.84 -23.36
CA ARG A 495 -22.15 -22.78 -22.40
C ARG A 495 -21.27 -23.97 -22.05
N GLN A 496 -20.32 -24.32 -22.92
CA GLN A 496 -19.42 -25.46 -22.75
C GLN A 496 -17.98 -25.00 -22.98
N TYR A 497 -17.08 -25.37 -22.08
CA TYR A 497 -15.64 -25.15 -22.22
C TYR A 497 -15.04 -26.26 -23.08
N VAL A 498 -14.31 -25.86 -24.12
CA VAL A 498 -13.55 -26.76 -24.99
C VAL A 498 -12.08 -26.37 -24.88
N PRO A 499 -11.23 -27.15 -24.21
CA PRO A 499 -9.80 -26.85 -24.15
C PRO A 499 -9.21 -26.98 -25.56
N HIS A 500 -8.44 -25.98 -25.99
CA HIS A 500 -7.87 -25.94 -27.34
C HIS A 500 -6.56 -25.16 -27.35
N LEU A 501 -5.61 -25.58 -28.19
CA LEU A 501 -4.39 -24.84 -28.48
C LEU A 501 -4.45 -24.33 -29.92
N THR A 502 -4.59 -23.01 -30.10
CA THR A 502 -4.72 -22.41 -31.44
C THR A 502 -3.45 -22.59 -32.26
N LEU A 503 -3.61 -23.13 -33.47
CA LEU A 503 -2.54 -23.29 -34.46
C LEU A 503 -2.58 -22.20 -35.54
N GLY A 504 -3.74 -21.61 -35.79
CA GLY A 504 -3.89 -20.53 -36.76
C GLY A 504 -5.32 -20.31 -37.22
N THR A 505 -5.46 -19.59 -38.32
CA THR A 505 -6.76 -19.32 -38.97
C THR A 505 -6.78 -19.87 -40.40
N ALA A 506 -7.95 -20.34 -40.85
CA ALA A 506 -8.15 -20.83 -42.20
C ALA A 506 -9.49 -20.36 -42.77
N PRO A 507 -9.67 -20.27 -44.10
CA PRO A 507 -10.91 -19.77 -44.71
C PRO A 507 -12.13 -20.66 -44.42
N THR A 508 -11.93 -21.98 -44.40
CA THR A 508 -12.99 -22.97 -44.17
C THR A 508 -12.50 -24.09 -43.25
N PRO A 509 -13.41 -24.76 -42.51
CA PRO A 509 -13.08 -25.92 -41.70
C PRO A 509 -12.35 -26.99 -42.51
N GLY A 510 -11.20 -27.45 -42.01
CA GLY A 510 -10.40 -28.51 -42.64
C GLY A 510 -9.51 -28.08 -43.80
N ALA A 511 -9.46 -26.78 -44.15
CA ALA A 511 -8.53 -26.25 -45.15
C ALA A 511 -7.06 -26.24 -44.68
N LEU A 512 -6.83 -26.16 -43.37
CA LEU A 512 -5.52 -26.30 -42.76
C LEU A 512 -5.47 -27.63 -42.00
N ARG A 513 -4.54 -28.52 -42.40
CA ARG A 513 -4.33 -29.85 -41.81
C ARG A 513 -2.84 -30.07 -41.54
N PRO A 514 -2.29 -29.46 -40.48
CA PRO A 514 -0.89 -29.61 -40.17
C PRO A 514 -0.64 -31.03 -39.67
N GLU A 515 0.41 -31.67 -40.18
CA GLU A 515 0.88 -32.96 -39.66
C GLU A 515 1.71 -32.71 -38.41
N LEU A 516 1.14 -33.03 -37.26
CA LEU A 516 1.79 -32.90 -35.95
C LEU A 516 1.88 -34.29 -35.32
N PRO A 517 3.04 -34.69 -34.76
CA PRO A 517 3.14 -35.92 -33.99
C PRO A 517 2.25 -35.83 -32.74
N ALA A 518 1.71 -36.96 -32.30
CA ALA A 518 1.06 -37.04 -31.00
C ALA A 518 2.09 -36.77 -29.90
N MET A 519 1.78 -35.83 -28.99
CA MET A 519 2.68 -35.44 -27.90
C MET A 519 1.99 -35.65 -26.56
N SER A 520 2.69 -36.23 -25.58
CA SER A 520 2.20 -36.37 -24.20
C SER A 520 2.98 -35.43 -23.29
N VAL A 521 2.29 -34.54 -22.59
CA VAL A 521 2.92 -33.48 -21.81
C VAL A 521 2.26 -33.32 -20.45
N ARG A 522 3.07 -33.10 -19.41
CA ARG A 522 2.56 -32.90 -18.05
C ARG A 522 1.97 -31.49 -17.91
N VAL A 523 0.74 -31.41 -17.41
CA VAL A 523 0.09 -30.19 -16.92
C VAL A 523 0.32 -30.14 -15.42
N GLY A 524 1.31 -29.33 -15.01
CA GLY A 524 1.72 -29.21 -13.61
C GLY A 524 1.49 -27.83 -13.00
N GLU A 525 1.31 -26.80 -13.82
CA GLU A 525 1.15 -25.42 -13.35
C GLU A 525 0.24 -24.63 -14.29
N LEU A 526 -0.44 -23.64 -13.73
CA LEU A 526 -1.13 -22.57 -14.44
C LEU A 526 -0.28 -21.30 -14.47
N VAL A 527 -0.56 -20.45 -15.45
CA VAL A 527 0.15 -19.19 -15.68
C VAL A 527 -0.86 -18.05 -15.67
N LEU A 528 -0.60 -17.04 -14.84
CA LEU A 528 -1.26 -15.74 -14.94
C LEU A 528 -0.58 -14.95 -16.05
N LEU A 529 -1.33 -14.68 -17.11
CA LEU A 529 -0.87 -13.91 -18.27
C LEU A 529 -1.46 -12.51 -18.22
N SER A 530 -0.64 -11.49 -18.53
CA SER A 530 -1.13 -10.14 -18.80
C SER A 530 -0.44 -9.51 -19.99
N ARG A 531 -1.10 -8.55 -20.64
CA ARG A 531 -0.50 -7.67 -21.65
C ARG A 531 -0.74 -6.21 -21.30
N ARG A 532 0.30 -5.40 -21.48
CA ARG A 532 0.31 -3.96 -21.19
C ARG A 532 0.44 -3.18 -22.51
N GLY A 533 -0.43 -2.21 -22.78
CA GLY A 533 -0.40 -1.46 -24.04
C GLY A 533 -0.51 -2.35 -25.29
N SER A 534 0.49 -2.29 -26.17
CA SER A 534 0.59 -3.15 -27.36
C SER A 534 1.51 -4.37 -27.18
N GLU A 535 2.01 -4.61 -25.96
CA GLU A 535 2.88 -5.73 -25.66
C GLU A 535 2.17 -7.09 -25.88
N PRO A 536 2.92 -8.18 -26.13
CA PRO A 536 2.37 -9.53 -26.12
C PRO A 536 1.89 -9.93 -24.72
N MET A 537 1.09 -11.00 -24.65
CA MET A 537 0.77 -11.66 -23.38
C MET A 537 2.04 -12.25 -22.77
N ARG A 538 2.35 -11.83 -21.54
CA ARG A 538 3.52 -12.27 -20.79
C ARG A 538 3.11 -12.99 -19.51
N PRO A 539 3.80 -14.08 -19.14
CA PRO A 539 3.71 -14.67 -17.81
C PRO A 539 4.06 -13.67 -16.70
N ARG A 540 3.22 -13.60 -15.66
CA ARG A 540 3.43 -12.77 -14.45
C ARG A 540 3.57 -13.59 -13.18
N ALA A 541 2.91 -14.73 -13.11
CA ALA A 541 3.06 -15.70 -12.04
C ALA A 541 2.76 -17.11 -12.56
N THR A 542 3.34 -18.12 -11.91
CA THR A 542 2.92 -19.51 -12.06
C THR A 542 2.26 -20.01 -10.78
N VAL A 543 1.33 -20.94 -10.93
CA VAL A 543 0.55 -21.53 -9.82
C VAL A 543 0.52 -23.05 -9.99
N ALA A 544 1.17 -23.77 -9.08
CA ALA A 544 1.31 -25.22 -9.18
C ALA A 544 -0.01 -25.96 -8.90
N LEU A 545 -0.32 -26.96 -9.73
CA LEU A 545 -1.46 -27.86 -9.50
C LEU A 545 -1.15 -28.81 -8.32
N GLY A 546 -2.16 -29.10 -7.50
CA GLY A 546 -2.08 -29.99 -6.35
C GLY A 546 -1.50 -29.38 -5.08
N THR A 547 -0.60 -28.38 -5.19
CA THR A 547 -0.03 -27.66 -4.03
C THR A 547 -0.51 -26.22 -3.90
N GLY A 548 -0.92 -25.59 -5.00
CA GLY A 548 -1.25 -24.16 -5.02
C GLY A 548 -0.03 -23.24 -4.88
N GLU A 549 1.20 -23.75 -4.99
CA GLU A 549 2.40 -22.93 -4.83
C GLU A 549 2.44 -21.80 -5.88
N ILE A 550 2.54 -20.55 -5.43
CA ILE A 550 2.59 -19.36 -6.29
C ILE A 550 4.05 -18.94 -6.45
N ARG A 551 4.48 -18.75 -7.70
CA ARG A 551 5.77 -18.13 -8.03
C ARG A 551 5.57 -16.90 -8.89
N TRP A 552 5.86 -15.73 -8.34
CA TRP A 552 5.90 -14.49 -9.10
C TRP A 552 7.11 -14.46 -10.04
N LEU A 553 6.90 -13.95 -11.25
CA LEU A 553 7.92 -13.81 -12.28
C LEU A 553 8.32 -12.34 -12.42
N ASP A 554 9.60 -12.10 -12.69
CA ASP A 554 10.12 -10.76 -12.94
C ASP A 554 9.54 -10.17 -14.23
N ASP A 555 9.34 -8.84 -14.22
CA ASP A 555 8.74 -8.12 -15.34
C ASP A 555 9.64 -8.03 -16.58
N ASP A 556 10.96 -8.17 -16.40
CA ASP A 556 11.94 -8.24 -17.48
C ASP A 556 12.45 -9.69 -17.63
N PRO A 557 12.23 -10.34 -18.79
CA PRO A 557 12.89 -11.62 -19.03
C PRO A 557 14.41 -11.39 -19.19
N PRO A 558 15.25 -12.36 -18.78
CA PRO A 558 16.61 -12.42 -19.33
C PRO A 558 16.49 -12.42 -20.85
N ARG A 559 17.31 -11.60 -21.54
CA ARG A 559 17.38 -11.55 -23.00
C ARG A 559 17.51 -12.98 -23.55
N ALA A 560 16.41 -13.54 -24.03
CA ALA A 560 16.45 -14.82 -24.71
C ALA A 560 17.15 -14.60 -26.05
N GLU A 561 18.32 -15.21 -26.22
CA GLU A 561 18.94 -15.42 -27.52
C GLU A 561 17.89 -16.04 -28.44
N HIS A 562 17.51 -15.35 -29.52
CA HIS A 562 16.67 -15.93 -30.55
C HIS A 562 17.47 -17.02 -31.27
N PRO A 563 17.10 -18.31 -31.20
CA PRO A 563 17.72 -19.33 -32.02
C PRO A 563 16.94 -19.40 -33.34
N HIS A 564 17.06 -18.38 -34.18
CA HIS A 564 16.73 -18.42 -35.62
C HIS A 564 17.21 -17.14 -36.31
N ALA A 565 18.54 -17.02 -36.46
CA ALA A 565 19.14 -16.26 -37.56
C ALA A 565 19.92 -17.26 -38.41
N ALA A 566 19.20 -18.05 -39.21
CA ALA A 566 19.83 -18.85 -40.25
C ALA A 566 20.32 -17.89 -41.33
N ALA A 567 21.63 -17.94 -41.59
CA ALA A 567 22.27 -17.25 -42.69
C ALA A 567 21.64 -17.66 -44.03
N ALA A 568 21.32 -16.68 -44.87
CA ALA A 568 21.02 -16.86 -46.28
C ALA A 568 21.72 -15.75 -47.09
N PRO A 569 22.13 -16.04 -48.34
CA PRO A 569 23.36 -15.54 -48.92
C PRO A 569 23.23 -14.18 -49.60
N ALA A 570 24.37 -13.51 -49.72
CA ALA A 570 24.53 -12.27 -50.47
C ALA A 570 24.11 -12.45 -51.94
N THR A 571 23.15 -11.64 -52.38
CA THR A 571 22.97 -11.28 -53.79
C THR A 571 22.89 -9.77 -53.92
N THR A 572 23.61 -9.29 -54.92
CA THR A 572 23.83 -7.90 -55.30
C THR A 572 22.63 -7.30 -56.05
N ASP A 573 22.62 -5.97 -56.07
CA ASP A 573 21.92 -5.04 -56.99
C ASP A 573 20.55 -4.46 -56.60
N GLY A 574 20.56 -3.13 -56.42
CA GLY A 574 19.73 -2.25 -57.26
C GLY A 574 18.43 -1.66 -56.69
N GLY A 575 18.52 -0.48 -56.04
CA GLY A 575 17.64 0.65 -56.36
C GLY A 575 16.28 0.84 -55.66
N THR A 576 16.28 1.85 -54.76
CA THR A 576 15.20 2.83 -54.46
C THR A 576 13.97 2.45 -53.63
N GLY A 577 13.90 3.05 -52.43
CA GLY A 577 12.72 3.12 -51.56
C GLY A 577 13.11 3.39 -50.10
N ALA A 578 13.25 4.66 -49.72
CA ALA A 578 13.72 5.05 -48.39
C ALA A 578 12.60 4.97 -47.33
N ASP A 579 12.67 3.94 -46.49
CA ASP A 579 11.93 3.79 -45.24
C ASP A 579 12.85 4.20 -44.06
N VAL A 580 12.39 5.12 -43.23
CA VAL A 580 13.14 5.74 -42.12
C VAL A 580 12.67 5.12 -40.81
N THR A 581 13.15 3.92 -40.52
CA THR A 581 13.18 3.35 -39.17
C THR A 581 14.52 2.66 -38.94
N ARG A 582 15.44 3.34 -38.23
CA ARG A 582 16.63 2.69 -37.66
C ARG A 582 16.64 2.88 -36.15
N GLY A 583 16.36 1.78 -35.45
CA GLY A 583 16.65 1.61 -34.04
C GLY A 583 18.15 1.56 -33.79
N LEU A 584 18.54 2.27 -32.74
CA LEU A 584 19.43 1.84 -31.64
C LEU A 584 20.27 0.58 -31.90
N ALA A 585 21.44 0.77 -32.50
CA ALA A 585 22.64 0.03 -32.09
C ALA A 585 23.17 0.65 -30.78
N PRO A 586 23.87 -0.09 -29.89
CA PRO A 586 24.51 0.51 -28.73
C PRO A 586 25.65 1.42 -29.21
N VAL A 587 25.37 2.71 -29.29
CA VAL A 587 26.39 3.72 -29.56
C VAL A 587 27.19 3.87 -28.27
N SER A 588 28.51 3.76 -28.40
CA SER A 588 29.57 4.05 -27.43
C SER A 588 29.60 5.52 -26.96
N GLY A 589 28.46 6.13 -26.69
CA GLY A 589 28.30 7.57 -26.43
C GLY A 589 28.54 8.01 -24.98
N ALA A 590 28.73 7.09 -24.03
CA ALA A 590 28.91 7.43 -22.62
C ALA A 590 30.23 8.20 -22.35
N ASP A 591 31.30 7.93 -23.10
CA ASP A 591 32.61 8.60 -22.91
C ASP A 591 32.65 10.03 -23.48
N THR A 592 31.89 10.33 -24.55
CA THR A 592 31.97 11.65 -25.21
C THR A 592 31.39 12.81 -24.40
N ALA A 593 30.35 12.58 -23.58
CA ALA A 593 29.74 13.65 -22.78
C ALA A 593 30.63 14.08 -21.59
N GLY A 594 31.48 13.19 -21.08
CA GLY A 594 32.45 13.50 -20.02
C GLY A 594 33.54 14.45 -20.52
N GLU A 595 34.02 14.25 -21.74
CA GLU A 595 35.04 15.09 -22.40
C GLU A 595 34.50 16.45 -22.84
N LEU A 596 33.22 16.52 -23.22
CA LEU A 596 32.57 17.78 -23.64
C LEU A 596 32.39 18.78 -22.50
N VAL A 597 32.20 18.35 -21.25
CA VAL A 597 31.92 19.27 -20.13
C VAL A 597 33.07 20.24 -19.86
N PRO A 598 34.33 19.80 -19.66
CA PRO A 598 35.45 20.71 -19.48
C PRO A 598 35.59 21.69 -20.65
N HIS A 599 35.34 21.24 -21.88
CA HIS A 599 35.41 22.06 -23.09
C HIS A 599 34.34 23.16 -23.13
N VAL A 600 33.08 22.81 -22.88
CA VAL A 600 31.97 23.79 -22.82
C VAL A 600 32.21 24.80 -21.70
N VAL A 601 32.61 24.34 -20.50
CA VAL A 601 32.88 25.23 -19.37
C VAL A 601 34.05 26.18 -19.65
N ALA A 602 35.12 25.69 -20.27
CA ALA A 602 36.28 26.52 -20.63
C ALA A 602 35.90 27.62 -21.63
N ARG A 603 35.18 27.28 -22.70
CA ARG A 603 34.73 28.25 -23.71
C ARG A 603 33.78 29.29 -23.14
N LEU A 604 32.85 28.90 -22.27
CA LEU A 604 31.97 29.87 -21.61
C LEU A 604 32.73 30.77 -20.65
N ARG A 605 33.73 30.25 -19.92
CA ARG A 605 34.60 31.09 -19.06
C ARG A 605 35.39 32.10 -19.87
N GLU A 606 35.92 31.71 -21.02
CA GLU A 606 36.61 32.62 -21.94
C GLU A 606 35.64 33.68 -22.50
N ALA A 607 34.46 33.24 -22.94
CA ALA A 607 33.43 34.12 -23.47
C ALA A 607 32.86 35.11 -22.44
N PHE A 608 32.93 34.76 -21.15
CA PHE A 608 32.46 35.54 -20.00
C PHE A 608 33.61 35.99 -19.08
N GLY A 609 34.75 36.41 -19.64
CA GLY A 609 35.90 36.88 -18.86
C GLY A 609 35.65 38.13 -18.01
N ASP A 610 34.52 38.81 -18.22
CA ASP A 610 33.99 39.94 -17.44
C ASP A 610 33.10 39.51 -16.27
N GLY A 611 32.90 38.20 -16.05
CA GLY A 611 32.16 37.67 -14.91
C GLY A 611 32.63 36.28 -14.50
N VAL A 612 31.74 35.49 -13.88
CA VAL A 612 32.10 34.18 -13.31
C VAL A 612 31.11 33.11 -13.72
N VAL A 613 31.64 32.01 -14.27
CA VAL A 613 30.87 30.82 -14.64
C VAL A 613 31.06 29.73 -13.57
N HIS A 614 29.98 29.42 -12.86
CA HIS A 614 29.92 28.37 -11.85
C HIS A 614 29.26 27.12 -12.42
N VAL A 615 29.91 25.97 -12.26
CA VAL A 615 29.25 24.66 -12.38
C VAL A 615 28.46 24.41 -11.10
N THR A 616 27.21 23.97 -11.22
CA THR A 616 26.32 23.63 -10.10
C THR A 616 25.77 22.20 -10.22
N GLY A 617 24.80 21.84 -9.37
CA GLY A 617 24.07 20.58 -9.42
C GLY A 617 24.94 19.34 -9.23
N SER A 618 24.52 18.25 -9.88
CA SER A 618 25.16 16.92 -9.73
C SER A 618 26.65 16.93 -10.04
N ARG A 619 27.06 17.74 -11.02
CA ARG A 619 28.44 17.78 -11.53
C ARG A 619 29.37 18.49 -10.57
N ARG A 620 28.92 19.58 -9.92
CA ARG A 620 29.67 20.22 -8.83
C ARG A 620 29.87 19.27 -7.64
N LEU A 621 28.82 18.53 -7.28
CA LEU A 621 28.86 17.55 -6.18
C LEU A 621 29.69 16.29 -6.50
N GLY A 622 30.02 16.03 -7.78
CA GLY A 622 30.71 14.81 -8.20
C GLY A 622 29.83 13.56 -8.19
N CYS A 623 28.50 13.72 -8.23
CA CYS A 623 27.51 12.63 -8.20
C CYS A 623 26.57 12.64 -9.40
N ALA A 624 27.06 13.10 -10.55
CA ALA A 624 26.35 13.04 -11.82
C ALA A 624 26.20 11.58 -12.29
N LEU A 625 25.00 11.23 -12.74
CA LEU A 625 24.73 9.96 -13.41
C LEU A 625 25.11 10.05 -14.89
N PRO A 626 25.29 8.92 -15.60
CA PRO A 626 25.44 8.91 -17.05
C PRO A 626 24.29 9.66 -17.73
N GLY A 627 24.63 10.56 -18.67
CA GLY A 627 23.67 11.39 -19.38
C GLY A 627 23.08 12.55 -18.57
N ALA A 628 23.61 12.87 -17.38
CA ALA A 628 23.23 14.08 -16.65
C ALA A 628 23.60 15.34 -17.45
N ASP A 629 22.72 16.33 -17.35
CA ASP A 629 22.88 17.69 -17.85
C ASP A 629 24.09 18.41 -17.23
N LEU A 630 24.44 19.53 -17.86
CA LEU A 630 25.39 20.50 -17.33
C LEU A 630 24.63 21.74 -16.87
N ASP A 631 24.44 21.84 -15.56
CA ASP A 631 23.89 23.02 -14.91
C ASP A 631 24.97 24.07 -14.64
N LEU A 632 24.73 25.29 -15.12
CA LEU A 632 25.63 26.42 -14.98
C LEU A 632 24.89 27.65 -14.46
N VAL A 633 25.59 28.44 -13.64
CA VAL A 633 25.15 29.78 -13.23
C VAL A 633 26.24 30.75 -13.66
N VAL A 634 25.87 31.82 -14.38
CA VAL A 634 26.78 32.87 -14.79
C VAL A 634 26.42 34.16 -14.08
N ALA A 635 27.34 34.65 -13.26
CA ALA A 635 27.27 35.96 -12.64
C ALA A 635 27.96 36.99 -13.55
N LEU A 636 27.22 38.01 -13.97
CA LEU A 636 27.70 39.08 -14.85
C LEU A 636 27.22 40.43 -14.33
N SER A 637 28.01 41.49 -14.55
CA SER A 637 27.57 42.86 -14.25
C SER A 637 26.37 43.30 -15.11
N SER A 638 26.25 42.73 -16.32
CA SER A 638 25.06 42.86 -17.17
C SER A 638 24.81 41.60 -18.00
N VAL A 639 23.53 41.25 -18.18
CA VAL A 639 23.11 40.07 -18.96
C VAL A 639 22.72 40.40 -20.41
N GLU A 640 22.92 41.63 -20.86
CA GLU A 640 22.69 42.05 -22.24
C GLU A 640 23.64 41.34 -23.23
N GLY A 641 23.12 40.94 -24.39
CA GLY A 641 23.91 40.27 -25.44
C GLY A 641 24.45 38.87 -25.11
N VAL A 642 24.09 38.30 -23.95
CA VAL A 642 24.62 36.99 -23.50
C VAL A 642 24.31 35.86 -24.48
N ARG A 643 23.13 35.86 -25.11
CA ARG A 643 22.77 34.82 -26.08
C ARG A 643 23.69 34.83 -27.30
N GLU A 644 24.01 36.02 -27.81
CA GLU A 644 24.90 36.23 -28.95
C GLU A 644 26.33 35.79 -28.60
N ARG A 645 26.79 36.10 -27.37
CA ARG A 645 28.07 35.63 -26.84
C ARG A 645 28.14 34.10 -26.74
N VAL A 646 27.09 33.45 -26.24
CA VAL A 646 26.99 31.98 -26.21
C VAL A 646 27.02 31.38 -27.61
N ALA A 647 26.25 31.95 -28.55
CA ALA A 647 26.21 31.47 -29.94
C ALA A 647 27.57 31.60 -30.63
N ALA A 648 28.35 32.66 -30.32
CA ALA A 648 29.69 32.85 -30.85
C ALA A 648 30.71 31.88 -30.20
N ALA A 649 30.60 31.64 -28.88
CA ALA A 649 31.50 30.77 -28.14
C ALA A 649 31.28 29.28 -28.45
N ILE A 650 30.03 28.90 -28.74
CA ILE A 650 29.65 27.51 -29.00
C ILE A 650 28.80 27.46 -30.30
N PRO A 651 29.43 27.66 -31.47
CA PRO A 651 28.72 27.65 -32.75
C PRO A 651 28.08 26.30 -33.08
N GLU A 652 28.59 25.20 -32.50
CA GLU A 652 28.03 23.86 -32.62
C GLU A 652 26.79 23.62 -31.73
N ALA A 653 26.38 24.59 -30.90
CA ALA A 653 25.21 24.46 -30.05
C ALA A 653 23.93 24.45 -30.88
N SER A 654 23.07 23.46 -30.61
CA SER A 654 21.74 23.33 -31.20
C SER A 654 20.65 23.73 -30.20
N GLY A 655 19.53 24.23 -30.70
CA GLY A 655 18.36 24.54 -29.87
C GLY A 655 18.55 25.67 -28.85
N LEU A 656 19.55 26.56 -29.04
CA LEU A 656 19.83 27.69 -28.16
C LEU A 656 18.61 28.62 -28.06
N ARG A 657 17.99 28.67 -26.88
CA ARG A 657 16.79 29.47 -26.64
C ARG A 657 16.78 30.07 -25.25
N ARG A 658 16.08 31.20 -25.10
CA ARG A 658 15.77 31.79 -23.79
C ARG A 658 14.69 30.97 -23.10
N VAL A 659 14.88 30.77 -21.79
CA VAL A 659 13.93 30.12 -20.91
C VAL A 659 13.78 31.02 -19.68
N VAL A 660 12.54 31.24 -19.25
CA VAL A 660 12.26 31.93 -17.98
C VAL A 660 11.86 30.86 -16.99
N ALA A 661 12.63 30.72 -15.92
CA ALA A 661 12.35 29.83 -14.80
C ALA A 661 11.88 30.65 -13.58
N ALA A 662 11.39 29.97 -12.55
CA ALA A 662 11.10 30.61 -11.26
C ALA A 662 12.36 31.25 -10.64
N THR A 663 13.55 30.75 -11.00
CA THR A 663 14.86 31.21 -10.53
C THR A 663 15.47 32.29 -11.42
N GLY A 664 14.71 32.88 -12.36
CA GLY A 664 15.18 33.95 -13.24
C GLY A 664 15.33 33.55 -14.71
N ALA A 665 16.00 34.42 -15.48
CA ALA A 665 16.23 34.23 -16.90
C ALA A 665 17.41 33.28 -17.17
N GLY A 666 17.28 32.45 -18.19
CA GLY A 666 18.33 31.51 -18.58
C GLY A 666 18.34 31.19 -20.07
N LEU A 667 19.35 30.41 -20.46
CA LEU A 667 19.51 29.84 -21.80
C LEU A 667 19.56 28.31 -21.67
N ARG A 668 18.89 27.62 -22.60
CA ARG A 668 19.02 26.17 -22.77
C ARG A 668 19.55 25.88 -24.16
N MET A 669 20.49 24.94 -24.24
CA MET A 669 21.06 24.48 -25.50
C MET A 669 21.50 23.01 -25.40
N ARG A 670 21.86 22.43 -26.55
CA ARG A 670 22.46 21.10 -26.64
C ARG A 670 23.76 21.15 -27.42
N VAL A 671 24.82 20.59 -26.85
CA VAL A 671 26.15 20.46 -27.46
C VAL A 671 26.45 18.97 -27.64
N GLY A 672 26.34 18.47 -28.88
CA GLY A 672 26.36 17.03 -29.14
C GLY A 672 25.22 16.31 -28.40
N ALA A 673 25.56 15.41 -27.48
CA ALA A 673 24.59 14.71 -26.62
C ALA A 673 24.37 15.38 -25.24
N LEU A 674 25.09 16.46 -24.93
CA LEU A 674 25.02 17.14 -23.64
C LEU A 674 23.94 18.24 -23.67
N ASP A 675 22.92 18.10 -22.83
CA ASP A 675 22.01 19.20 -22.51
C ASP A 675 22.68 20.16 -21.53
N VAL A 676 22.63 21.46 -21.82
CA VAL A 676 23.25 22.53 -21.03
C VAL A 676 22.19 23.53 -20.63
N ASP A 677 22.02 23.72 -19.33
CA ASP A 677 21.12 24.69 -18.72
C ASP A 677 21.96 25.80 -18.06
N LEU A 678 21.78 27.05 -18.54
CA LEU A 678 22.57 28.22 -18.16
C LEU A 678 21.67 29.26 -17.51
N LEU A 679 21.74 29.41 -16.18
CA LEU A 679 21.07 30.50 -15.46
C LEU A 679 21.93 31.76 -15.49
N LEU A 680 21.29 32.91 -15.71
CA LEU A 680 21.96 34.20 -15.79
C LEU A 680 21.62 35.03 -14.56
N VAL A 681 22.66 35.60 -13.94
CA VAL A 681 22.54 36.46 -12.76
C VAL A 681 23.21 37.78 -13.07
N GLU A 682 22.41 38.86 -13.05
CA GLU A 682 22.91 40.22 -13.14
C GLU A 682 23.27 40.71 -11.74
N THR A 683 24.55 41.02 -11.50
CA THR A 683 25.07 41.33 -10.15
C THR A 683 24.99 42.81 -9.81
N GLY A 684 24.72 43.67 -10.78
CA GLY A 684 24.72 45.12 -10.61
C GLY A 684 26.07 45.62 -10.08
N ASP A 685 26.04 46.33 -8.94
CA ASP A 685 27.23 46.90 -8.30
C ASP A 685 28.09 45.86 -7.55
N ILE A 686 27.58 44.63 -7.36
CA ILE A 686 28.35 43.57 -6.69
C ILE A 686 29.34 42.97 -7.70
N PRO A 687 30.64 42.90 -7.38
CA PRO A 687 31.62 42.23 -8.24
C PRO A 687 31.20 40.77 -8.50
N PRO A 688 31.20 40.27 -9.74
CA PRO A 688 30.78 38.89 -10.04
C PRO A 688 31.50 37.80 -9.23
N GLY A 689 32.76 38.04 -8.84
CA GLY A 689 33.52 37.12 -7.97
C GLY A 689 33.03 37.02 -6.53
N GLU A 690 32.31 38.03 -6.03
CA GLU A 690 31.73 38.05 -4.68
C GLU A 690 30.27 37.60 -4.67
N ALA A 691 29.65 37.40 -5.84
CA ALA A 691 28.21 37.21 -6.00
C ALA A 691 27.67 36.04 -5.16
N VAL A 692 28.36 34.90 -5.10
CA VAL A 692 27.91 33.74 -4.30
C VAL A 692 27.91 34.05 -2.80
N ALA A 693 28.95 34.71 -2.30
CA ALA A 693 29.09 35.03 -0.87
C ALA A 693 28.09 36.11 -0.43
N ARG A 694 27.79 37.06 -1.33
CA ARG A 694 26.88 38.19 -1.11
C ARG A 694 25.51 37.98 -1.76
N ARG A 695 25.14 36.72 -2.07
CA ARG A 695 23.92 36.42 -2.85
C ARG A 695 22.63 36.91 -2.20
N ASN A 696 22.62 37.09 -0.88
CA ASN A 696 21.46 37.58 -0.13
C ASN A 696 21.27 39.11 -0.23
N GLU A 697 22.24 39.82 -0.80
CA GLU A 697 22.14 41.26 -1.12
C GLU A 697 21.56 41.48 -2.53
N LEU A 698 21.46 40.43 -3.34
CA LEU A 698 20.85 40.44 -4.66
C LEU A 698 19.33 40.18 -4.56
N ASP A 699 18.62 40.30 -5.70
CA ASP A 699 17.21 39.93 -5.76
C ASP A 699 16.99 38.43 -5.46
N GLU A 700 15.74 38.08 -5.15
CA GLU A 700 15.38 36.71 -4.75
C GLU A 700 15.72 35.67 -5.82
N ALA A 701 15.53 35.98 -7.10
CA ALA A 701 15.80 35.05 -8.19
C ALA A 701 17.30 34.78 -8.33
N ALA A 702 18.13 35.83 -8.27
CA ALA A 702 19.58 35.76 -8.24
C ALA A 702 20.08 34.98 -7.00
N ALA A 703 19.51 35.25 -5.83
CA ALA A 703 19.82 34.55 -4.59
C ALA A 703 19.50 33.05 -4.68
N ILE A 704 18.38 32.67 -5.32
CA ILE A 704 18.03 31.26 -5.58
C ILE A 704 19.02 30.62 -6.57
N ALA A 705 19.30 31.28 -7.69
CA ALA A 705 20.19 30.75 -8.72
C ALA A 705 21.61 30.51 -8.18
N LEU A 706 22.20 31.49 -7.49
CA LEU A 706 23.50 31.37 -6.84
C LEU A 706 23.49 30.38 -5.66
N GLY A 707 22.31 30.17 -5.06
CA GLY A 707 22.10 29.15 -4.02
C GLY A 707 22.51 27.75 -4.46
N GLY A 708 22.36 27.40 -5.75
CA GLY A 708 22.84 26.13 -6.27
C GLY A 708 24.36 25.92 -6.11
N VAL A 709 25.14 27.00 -6.01
CA VAL A 709 26.59 26.93 -5.75
C VAL A 709 26.85 26.71 -4.28
N SER A 710 26.30 27.57 -3.41
CA SER A 710 26.50 27.49 -1.96
C SER A 710 25.89 26.24 -1.34
N ASP A 711 24.75 25.75 -1.85
CA ASP A 711 24.11 24.53 -1.37
C ASP A 711 24.97 23.31 -1.65
N ALA A 712 25.54 23.23 -2.85
CA ALA A 712 26.44 22.13 -3.19
C ALA A 712 27.74 22.16 -2.36
N ASP A 713 28.26 23.36 -2.06
CA ASP A 713 29.41 23.50 -1.17
C ASP A 713 29.09 23.07 0.26
N ALA A 714 27.92 23.46 0.79
CA ALA A 714 27.47 23.03 2.11
C ALA A 714 27.27 21.51 2.22
N VAL A 715 26.80 20.83 1.16
CA VAL A 715 26.75 19.35 1.14
C VAL A 715 28.15 18.73 1.19
N LEU A 716 29.09 19.27 0.41
CA LEU A 716 30.47 18.78 0.38
C LEU A 716 31.23 19.05 1.69
N GLU A 717 30.88 20.13 2.39
CA GLU A 717 31.35 20.45 3.73
C GLU A 717 30.77 19.47 4.75
N ALA A 718 29.46 19.21 4.70
CA ALA A 718 28.80 18.24 5.58
C ALA A 718 29.33 16.80 5.42
N ALA A 719 29.78 16.43 4.22
CA ALA A 719 30.44 15.14 3.97
C ALA A 719 31.88 15.07 4.49
N GLY A 720 32.48 16.21 4.87
CA GLY A 720 33.81 16.27 5.50
C GLY A 720 34.93 15.66 4.64
N ASP A 721 35.70 14.77 5.26
CA ASP A 721 36.76 13.96 4.66
C ASP A 721 36.23 12.75 3.87
N ARG A 722 34.98 12.33 4.12
CA ARG A 722 34.32 11.16 3.49
C ARG A 722 33.59 11.49 2.18
N ARG A 723 34.12 12.44 1.40
CA ARG A 723 33.49 12.92 0.14
C ARG A 723 33.34 11.82 -0.92
N GLU A 724 34.29 10.90 -1.02
CA GLU A 724 34.21 9.79 -2.00
C GLU A 724 33.09 8.81 -1.64
N GLU A 725 32.92 8.51 -0.36
CA GLU A 725 31.82 7.68 0.15
C GLU A 725 30.46 8.35 -0.10
N PHE A 726 30.36 9.67 0.16
CA PHE A 726 29.19 10.47 -0.22
C PHE A 726 28.90 10.38 -1.71
N ARG A 727 29.90 10.60 -2.58
CA ARG A 727 29.72 10.55 -4.05
C ARG A 727 29.27 9.17 -4.51
N TRP A 728 29.78 8.12 -3.89
CA TRP A 728 29.35 6.74 -4.15
C TRP A 728 27.89 6.52 -3.74
N LEU A 729 27.54 6.87 -2.50
CA LEU A 729 26.19 6.68 -1.97
C LEU A 729 25.16 7.51 -2.75
N ALA A 730 25.44 8.80 -2.97
CA ALA A 730 24.57 9.70 -3.71
C ALA A 730 24.30 9.21 -5.14
N ARG A 731 25.29 8.63 -5.83
CA ARG A 731 25.07 8.02 -7.16
C ARG A 731 24.13 6.81 -7.09
N ARG A 732 24.30 5.93 -6.10
CA ARG A 732 23.44 4.76 -5.89
C ARG A 732 22.01 5.15 -5.56
N VAL A 733 21.83 6.07 -4.61
CA VAL A 733 20.51 6.59 -4.21
C VAL A 733 19.83 7.31 -5.37
N LYS A 734 20.54 8.16 -6.12
CA LYS A 734 19.95 8.84 -7.29
C LYS A 734 19.57 7.86 -8.40
N ALA A 735 20.40 6.83 -8.64
CA ALA A 735 20.07 5.79 -9.61
C ALA A 735 18.83 4.99 -9.19
N TRP A 736 18.71 4.65 -7.90
CA TRP A 736 17.53 4.03 -7.33
C TRP A 736 16.30 4.94 -7.43
N ALA A 737 16.37 6.19 -6.97
CA ALA A 737 15.27 7.15 -7.03
C ALA A 737 14.78 7.35 -8.48
N ARG A 738 15.73 7.41 -9.44
CA ARG A 738 15.43 7.43 -10.87
C ARG A 738 14.79 6.14 -11.34
N ALA A 739 15.23 4.97 -10.91
CA ALA A 739 14.53 3.71 -11.24
C ALA A 739 13.09 3.71 -10.70
N LYS A 740 12.87 4.28 -9.51
CA LYS A 740 11.55 4.35 -8.85
C LYS A 740 10.66 5.51 -9.28
N GLY A 741 11.18 6.44 -10.07
CA GLY A 741 10.44 7.63 -10.52
C GLY A 741 10.21 8.67 -9.43
N LEU A 742 11.07 8.68 -8.40
CA LEU A 742 11.03 9.61 -7.27
C LEU A 742 11.94 10.83 -7.47
N ASP A 743 12.64 10.94 -8.60
CA ASP A 743 13.71 11.89 -8.87
C ASP A 743 13.27 13.19 -9.56
N ALA A 744 11.98 13.49 -9.57
CA ALA A 744 11.43 14.62 -10.32
C ALA A 744 10.44 15.46 -9.52
N ALA A 745 10.89 16.61 -9.04
CA ALA A 745 10.04 17.58 -8.34
C ALA A 745 8.80 18.03 -9.15
N PRO A 746 8.86 18.29 -10.47
CA PRO A 746 7.66 18.61 -11.24
C PRO A 746 6.62 17.49 -11.30
N PHE A 747 6.90 16.29 -10.78
CA PHE A 747 5.98 15.16 -10.75
C PHE A 747 5.70 14.68 -9.32
N GLY A 748 5.98 15.54 -8.32
CA GLY A 748 5.76 15.24 -6.90
C GLY A 748 6.87 14.41 -6.23
N GLY A 749 7.99 14.17 -6.93
CA GLY A 749 9.18 13.53 -6.36
C GLY A 749 10.11 14.51 -5.64
N LEU A 750 11.22 14.01 -5.12
CA LEU A 750 12.26 14.84 -4.48
C LEU A 750 13.27 15.35 -5.53
N PRO A 751 13.75 16.60 -5.42
CA PRO A 751 14.78 17.12 -6.30
C PRO A 751 16.14 16.46 -6.00
N GLY A 752 17.06 16.51 -6.97
CA GLY A 752 18.39 15.91 -6.82
C GLY A 752 19.16 16.38 -5.59
N ILE A 753 19.01 17.65 -5.19
CA ILE A 753 19.67 18.19 -3.99
C ILE A 753 19.16 17.55 -2.69
N ALA A 754 17.86 17.24 -2.60
CA ALA A 754 17.29 16.59 -1.41
C ALA A 754 17.93 15.21 -1.20
N TRP A 755 18.05 14.40 -2.26
CA TRP A 755 18.75 13.12 -2.21
C TRP A 755 20.21 13.25 -1.77
N CYS A 756 20.90 14.31 -2.20
CA CYS A 756 22.28 14.58 -1.77
C CYS A 756 22.37 14.98 -0.30
N VAL A 757 21.41 15.76 0.22
CA VAL A 757 21.33 16.10 1.65
C VAL A 757 21.14 14.83 2.49
N LEU A 758 20.19 13.96 2.10
CA LEU A 758 19.95 12.69 2.79
C LEU A 758 21.19 11.79 2.77
N ALA A 759 21.87 11.68 1.62
CA ALA A 759 23.09 10.89 1.49
C ALA A 759 24.25 11.46 2.33
N ALA A 760 24.48 12.77 2.30
CA ALA A 760 25.54 13.41 3.08
C ALA A 760 25.31 13.24 4.59
N ARG A 761 24.07 13.41 5.07
CA ARG A 761 23.72 13.14 6.47
C ARG A 761 23.92 11.66 6.85
N THR A 762 23.62 10.75 5.92
CA THR A 762 23.87 9.32 6.13
C THR A 762 25.36 9.05 6.36
N VAL A 763 26.22 9.56 5.47
CA VAL A 763 27.69 9.39 5.59
C VAL A 763 28.24 10.06 6.84
N ARG A 764 27.75 11.25 7.20
CA ARG A 764 28.20 11.98 8.39
C ARG A 764 27.89 11.23 9.68
N ASP A 765 26.69 10.65 9.79
CA ASP A 765 26.22 10.06 11.04
C ASP A 765 26.58 8.55 11.15
N ALA A 766 26.97 7.89 10.05
CA ALA A 766 27.36 6.47 10.03
C ALA A 766 28.77 6.23 10.61
N ALA A 767 28.99 5.10 11.27
CA ALA A 767 30.30 4.69 11.75
C ALA A 767 31.22 4.25 10.59
N ALA A 768 32.52 4.19 10.86
CA ALA A 768 33.49 3.72 9.88
C ALA A 768 33.30 2.21 9.63
N GLY A 769 33.11 1.82 8.36
CA GLY A 769 32.90 0.43 7.96
C GLY A 769 31.43 0.00 7.85
N ASP A 770 30.48 0.86 8.20
CA ASP A 770 29.05 0.61 8.01
C ASP A 770 28.71 0.46 6.52
N ASP A 771 27.74 -0.39 6.22
CA ASP A 771 27.12 -0.42 4.90
C ASP A 771 26.23 0.81 4.71
N LEU A 772 26.82 1.86 4.13
CA LEU A 772 26.17 3.14 3.90
C LEU A 772 24.87 3.04 3.09
N LEU A 773 24.74 2.06 2.19
CA LEU A 773 23.54 1.91 1.37
C LEU A 773 22.41 1.28 2.18
N ARG A 774 22.71 0.25 2.99
CA ARG A 774 21.74 -0.33 3.94
C ARG A 774 21.32 0.69 4.99
N GLU A 775 22.27 1.42 5.56
CA GLU A 775 22.02 2.45 6.56
C GLU A 775 21.14 3.59 6.00
N PHE A 776 21.37 4.00 4.75
CA PHE A 776 20.51 4.98 4.07
C PHE A 776 19.05 4.51 4.05
N PHE A 777 18.79 3.32 3.51
CA PHE A 777 17.41 2.85 3.35
C PHE A 777 16.74 2.56 4.70
N ALA A 778 17.45 1.94 5.65
CA ALA A 778 16.93 1.66 6.98
C ALA A 778 16.52 2.95 7.71
N ARG A 779 17.41 3.95 7.72
CA ARG A 779 17.17 5.22 8.40
C ARG A 779 16.01 5.99 7.79
N TRP A 780 16.01 6.18 6.48
CA TRP A 780 15.00 7.01 5.83
C TRP A 780 13.65 6.31 5.68
N ALA A 781 13.60 4.97 5.67
CA ALA A 781 12.34 4.23 5.76
C ALA A 781 11.67 4.38 7.13
N ALA A 782 12.45 4.51 8.21
CA ALA A 782 11.95 4.68 9.58
C ALA A 782 11.82 6.16 10.01
N TRP A 783 12.17 7.11 9.14
CA TRP A 783 12.20 8.53 9.47
C TRP A 783 10.79 9.11 9.62
N ASP A 784 10.55 9.87 10.70
CA ASP A 784 9.34 10.67 10.81
C ASP A 784 9.49 11.92 9.95
N TRP A 785 8.85 11.93 8.77
CA TRP A 785 8.96 13.03 7.81
C TRP A 785 8.42 14.39 8.29
N ARG A 786 7.73 14.41 9.45
CA ARG A 786 7.36 15.66 10.16
C ARG A 786 8.58 16.33 10.79
N ASP A 787 9.59 15.55 11.15
CA ASP A 787 10.86 16.05 11.66
C ASP A 787 11.70 16.57 10.48
N PRO A 788 12.09 17.86 10.52
CA PRO A 788 12.79 18.47 9.41
C PRO A 788 14.20 17.89 9.24
N VAL A 789 14.58 17.68 7.99
CA VAL A 789 15.96 17.37 7.59
C VAL A 789 16.61 18.66 7.14
N GLY A 790 17.38 19.26 8.04
CA GLY A 790 17.99 20.57 7.83
C GLY A 790 18.63 21.11 9.11
N PRO A 791 19.00 22.40 9.13
CA PRO A 791 19.43 23.09 10.35
C PRO A 791 18.31 23.19 11.39
N GLU A 792 18.61 23.60 12.63
CA GLU A 792 17.61 23.66 13.71
C GLU A 792 16.53 24.75 13.47
N ASP A 793 16.86 25.81 12.73
CA ASP A 793 15.97 26.97 12.48
C ASP A 793 15.05 26.81 11.26
N VAL A 794 14.49 25.61 11.05
CA VAL A 794 13.52 25.40 9.95
C VAL A 794 12.17 26.02 10.29
N PRO A 795 11.57 26.81 9.39
CA PRO A 795 10.24 27.39 9.62
C PRO A 795 9.21 26.32 10.02
N PRO A 796 8.34 26.60 11.01
CA PRO A 796 7.23 25.71 11.33
C PRO A 796 6.30 25.57 10.12
N GLY A 797 5.80 24.36 9.87
CA GLY A 797 4.89 24.11 8.76
C GLY A 797 4.44 22.66 8.69
N ASP A 798 3.29 22.44 8.03
CA ASP A 798 2.58 21.17 7.99
C ASP A 798 2.86 20.34 6.72
N ALA A 799 3.97 20.66 6.03
CA ALA A 799 4.37 19.93 4.83
C ALA A 799 4.62 18.43 5.16
N PRO A 800 4.08 17.48 4.37
CA PRO A 800 4.20 16.05 4.67
C PRO A 800 5.64 15.52 4.69
N VAL A 801 6.54 16.16 3.93
CA VAL A 801 7.98 15.88 3.91
C VAL A 801 8.73 17.20 4.03
N ARG A 802 9.65 17.29 5.00
CA ARG A 802 10.38 18.52 5.32
C ARG A 802 11.89 18.38 5.13
N ILE A 803 12.39 18.54 3.91
CA ILE A 803 13.82 18.60 3.59
C ILE A 803 14.20 20.02 3.17
N CYS A 804 15.20 20.60 3.82
CA CYS A 804 15.64 21.96 3.55
C CYS A 804 16.88 22.01 2.64
N THR A 805 17.04 23.13 1.93
CA THR A 805 18.33 23.47 1.31
C THR A 805 19.42 23.60 2.40
N PRO A 806 20.67 23.22 2.10
CA PRO A 806 21.74 23.15 3.10
C PRO A 806 22.45 24.48 3.37
N SER A 807 22.19 25.56 2.62
CA SER A 807 22.77 26.89 2.86
C SER A 807 21.71 27.99 3.03
N ALA A 808 22.00 28.98 3.87
CA ALA A 808 21.09 30.08 4.19
C ALA A 808 20.92 31.08 3.03
N PRO A 809 19.69 31.57 2.73
CA PRO A 809 18.44 31.30 3.43
C PRO A 809 17.93 29.88 3.15
N PHE A 810 17.61 29.17 4.23
CA PHE A 810 17.12 27.80 4.16
C PHE A 810 15.69 27.80 3.62
N ARG A 811 15.42 26.96 2.62
CA ARG A 811 14.11 26.80 2.00
C ARG A 811 13.73 25.34 1.95
N LEU A 812 12.44 25.06 2.02
CA LEU A 812 11.95 23.70 1.85
C LEU A 812 12.09 23.29 0.38
N CYS A 813 12.87 22.24 0.10
CA CYS A 813 13.05 21.71 -1.27
C CYS A 813 12.16 20.50 -1.57
N SER A 814 11.24 20.19 -0.65
CA SER A 814 10.29 19.08 -0.73
C SER A 814 8.82 19.52 -0.75
N GLU A 815 8.52 20.80 -0.97
CA GLU A 815 7.16 21.38 -0.93
C GLU A 815 6.16 20.68 -1.86
N GLN A 816 6.64 20.16 -2.98
CA GLN A 816 5.83 19.44 -3.97
C GLN A 816 5.36 18.05 -3.50
N VAL A 817 5.89 17.52 -2.41
CA VAL A 817 5.59 16.16 -1.94
C VAL A 817 4.36 16.19 -1.03
N GLY A 818 3.21 15.80 -1.58
CA GLY A 818 1.95 15.62 -0.83
C GLY A 818 1.96 14.40 0.10
N ALA A 819 0.85 14.15 0.82
CA ALA A 819 0.80 13.06 1.79
C ALA A 819 0.86 11.68 1.11
N GLY A 820 0.16 11.50 -0.02
CA GLY A 820 0.33 10.32 -0.87
C GLY A 820 1.77 10.13 -1.39
N GLY A 821 2.47 11.23 -1.69
CA GLY A 821 3.88 11.22 -2.09
C GLY A 821 4.83 10.79 -0.97
N ARG A 822 4.56 11.21 0.27
CA ARG A 822 5.28 10.75 1.48
C ARG A 822 5.10 9.25 1.68
N ASP A 823 3.87 8.75 1.52
CA ASP A 823 3.56 7.33 1.70
C ASP A 823 4.26 6.48 0.63
N LEU A 824 4.26 6.94 -0.62
CA LEU A 824 5.05 6.33 -1.70
C LEU A 824 6.54 6.30 -1.38
N LEU A 825 7.10 7.44 -1.00
CA LEU A 825 8.52 7.58 -0.68
C LEU A 825 8.93 6.59 0.41
N THR A 826 8.14 6.51 1.48
CA THR A 826 8.38 5.61 2.61
C THR A 826 8.28 4.16 2.19
N ALA A 827 7.25 3.78 1.42
CA ALA A 827 7.08 2.43 0.92
C ALA A 827 8.23 1.98 -0.01
N GLU A 828 8.72 2.86 -0.88
CA GLU A 828 9.86 2.57 -1.76
C GLU A 828 11.18 2.43 -0.99
N LEU A 829 11.42 3.28 0.02
CA LEU A 829 12.59 3.18 0.89
C LEU A 829 12.58 1.86 1.68
N TYR A 830 11.42 1.47 2.20
CA TYR A 830 11.24 0.22 2.92
C TYR A 830 11.43 -0.99 2.00
N ALA A 831 10.85 -0.98 0.79
CA ALA A 831 11.06 -2.05 -0.19
C ALA A 831 12.52 -2.17 -0.64
N ALA A 832 13.25 -1.05 -0.73
CA ALA A 832 14.68 -1.04 -1.02
C ALA A 832 15.52 -1.65 0.12
N TRP A 833 15.15 -1.37 1.38
CA TRP A 833 15.77 -1.99 2.55
C TRP A 833 15.53 -3.51 2.57
N GLU A 834 14.28 -3.98 2.38
CA GLU A 834 13.97 -5.41 2.31
C GLU A 834 14.70 -6.13 1.16
N ALA A 835 14.85 -5.46 0.02
CA ALA A 835 15.60 -5.99 -1.11
C ALA A 835 17.09 -6.21 -0.76
N LEU A 836 17.70 -5.32 0.03
CA LEU A 836 19.08 -5.49 0.49
C LEU A 836 19.23 -6.58 1.56
N GLU A 837 18.24 -6.74 2.46
CA GLU A 837 18.22 -7.79 3.48
C GLU A 837 18.02 -9.19 2.88
N SER A 838 17.24 -9.29 1.79
CA SER A 838 17.02 -10.53 1.05
C SER A 838 18.08 -10.83 -0.02
N GLY A 839 19.06 -9.94 -0.21
CA GLY A 839 20.12 -10.09 -1.22
C GLY A 839 19.68 -9.83 -2.66
N ASN A 840 18.50 -9.25 -2.88
CA ASN A 840 17.95 -8.90 -4.19
C ASN A 840 18.31 -7.46 -4.60
N GLU A 841 19.60 -7.14 -4.71
CA GLU A 841 20.04 -5.78 -5.08
C GLU A 841 19.54 -5.33 -6.46
N ALA A 842 19.27 -6.26 -7.38
CA ALA A 842 18.76 -5.96 -8.72
C ALA A 842 17.40 -5.23 -8.70
N ALA A 843 16.60 -5.45 -7.64
CA ALA A 843 15.33 -4.76 -7.45
C ALA A 843 15.50 -3.25 -7.23
N LEU A 844 16.67 -2.77 -6.77
CA LEU A 844 16.93 -1.34 -6.55
C LEU A 844 16.90 -0.54 -7.86
N THR A 845 17.38 -1.14 -8.95
CA THR A 845 17.44 -0.50 -10.27
C THR A 845 16.27 -0.85 -11.19
N SER A 846 15.34 -1.68 -10.71
CA SER A 846 14.15 -2.07 -11.45
C SER A 846 13.01 -1.08 -11.20
N PRO A 847 12.22 -0.70 -12.23
CA PRO A 847 11.02 0.09 -12.03
C PRO A 847 10.02 -0.63 -11.09
N PRO A 848 9.22 0.11 -10.31
CA PRO A 848 8.19 -0.48 -9.47
C PRO A 848 7.12 -1.15 -10.35
N PRO A 849 6.40 -2.17 -9.82
CA PRO A 849 5.35 -2.86 -10.56
C PRO A 849 4.08 -1.98 -10.64
N MET A 850 4.14 -0.91 -11.42
CA MET A 850 3.11 0.15 -11.42
C MET A 850 1.71 -0.38 -11.81
N HIS A 851 1.64 -1.38 -12.69
CA HIS A 851 0.38 -2.05 -13.06
C HIS A 851 -0.22 -2.90 -11.94
N ARG A 852 0.55 -3.24 -10.91
CA ARG A 852 0.01 -3.87 -9.68
C ARG A 852 -0.56 -2.84 -8.70
N ARG A 853 -0.09 -1.60 -8.77
CA ARG A 853 -0.50 -0.50 -7.88
C ARG A 853 -1.72 0.26 -8.37
N HIS A 854 -1.91 0.33 -9.69
CA HIS A 854 -2.92 1.19 -10.28
C HIS A 854 -3.91 0.40 -11.14
N ALA A 855 -5.19 0.50 -10.77
CA ALA A 855 -6.28 -0.09 -11.55
C ALA A 855 -6.61 0.74 -12.80
N ALA A 856 -6.28 2.03 -12.80
CA ALA A 856 -6.45 2.92 -13.95
C ALA A 856 -5.41 4.04 -13.97
N TRP A 857 -5.37 4.75 -15.09
CA TRP A 857 -4.43 5.82 -15.37
C TRP A 857 -5.14 7.06 -15.90
N ALA A 858 -4.64 8.23 -15.54
CA ALA A 858 -4.85 9.46 -16.28
C ALA A 858 -3.67 9.67 -17.24
N VAL A 859 -3.94 9.56 -18.54
CA VAL A 859 -2.94 9.78 -19.58
C VAL A 859 -2.97 11.24 -20.03
N VAL A 860 -1.91 11.99 -19.69
CA VAL A 860 -1.74 13.39 -20.08
C VAL A 860 -1.02 13.44 -21.41
N THR A 861 -1.71 13.87 -22.46
CA THR A 861 -1.16 14.01 -23.82
C THR A 861 -0.88 15.48 -24.11
N VAL A 862 0.35 15.81 -24.48
CA VAL A 862 0.77 17.15 -24.92
C VAL A 862 1.04 17.11 -26.42
N ARG A 863 0.40 17.99 -27.19
CA ARG A 863 0.60 18.13 -28.64
C ARG A 863 0.83 19.58 -29.06
N ALA A 864 1.62 19.77 -30.10
CA ALA A 864 1.73 21.07 -30.77
C ALA A 864 1.95 20.94 -32.28
N ASP A 865 1.68 22.04 -32.99
CA ASP A 865 1.88 22.20 -34.43
C ASP A 865 3.33 22.55 -34.80
N ARG A 866 4.09 23.15 -33.87
CA ARG A 866 5.48 23.58 -34.05
C ARG A 866 6.35 23.23 -32.85
N ASP A 867 7.66 23.09 -33.08
CA ASP A 867 8.64 22.62 -32.09
C ASP A 867 8.87 23.63 -30.95
N ASP A 868 8.87 24.93 -31.26
CA ASP A 868 8.96 26.03 -30.29
C ASP A 868 7.76 26.04 -29.34
N ARG A 869 6.55 25.96 -29.91
CA ARG A 869 5.30 25.85 -29.14
C ARG A 869 5.22 24.54 -28.34
N PHE A 870 5.74 23.44 -28.88
CA PHE A 870 5.77 22.17 -28.18
C PHE A 870 6.62 22.25 -26.91
N ALA A 871 7.84 22.80 -27.02
CA ALA A 871 8.73 22.97 -25.89
C ALA A 871 8.13 23.88 -24.80
N GLU A 872 7.50 24.99 -25.20
CA GLU A 872 6.80 25.89 -24.29
C GLU A 872 5.65 25.18 -23.55
N ARG A 873 4.78 24.47 -24.28
CA ARG A 873 3.64 23.73 -23.70
C ARG A 873 4.10 22.63 -22.76
N LEU A 874 5.14 21.89 -23.15
CA LEU A 874 5.71 20.83 -22.33
C LEU A 874 6.25 21.41 -21.01
N GLY A 875 6.92 22.57 -21.05
CA GLY A 875 7.37 23.29 -19.86
C GLY A 875 6.22 23.67 -18.94
N ARG A 876 5.13 24.25 -19.48
CA ARG A 876 3.93 24.61 -18.71
C ARG A 876 3.25 23.39 -18.07
N VAL A 877 3.14 22.29 -18.82
CA VAL A 877 2.57 21.04 -18.31
C VAL A 877 3.40 20.48 -17.17
N ARG A 878 4.73 20.42 -17.31
CA ARG A 878 5.62 19.99 -16.23
C ARG A 878 5.49 20.87 -15.00
N GLY A 879 5.44 22.19 -15.16
CA GLY A 879 5.28 23.12 -14.04
C GLY A 879 3.94 22.98 -13.31
N ARG A 880 2.87 22.55 -13.99
CA ARG A 880 1.54 22.37 -13.40
C ARG A 880 1.26 20.93 -12.95
N MET A 881 2.05 19.95 -13.37
CA MET A 881 1.84 18.55 -13.06
C MET A 881 1.72 18.24 -11.55
N PRO A 882 2.43 18.89 -10.60
CA PRO A 882 2.26 18.60 -9.17
C PRO A 882 0.83 18.86 -8.66
N SER A 883 0.10 19.80 -9.28
CA SER A 883 -1.29 20.11 -8.90
C SER A 883 -2.31 19.08 -9.37
N LEU A 884 -1.96 18.16 -10.28
CA LEU A 884 -2.89 17.13 -10.73
C LEU A 884 -3.06 16.01 -9.67
N PRO A 885 -2.00 15.39 -9.14
CA PRO A 885 -2.12 14.48 -8.00
C PRO A 885 -2.76 15.15 -6.79
N ALA A 886 -2.43 16.42 -6.50
CA ALA A 886 -3.06 17.15 -5.39
C ALA A 886 -4.59 17.29 -5.58
N ALA A 887 -5.04 17.65 -6.79
CA ALA A 887 -6.48 17.73 -7.08
C ALA A 887 -7.18 16.36 -7.04
N LEU A 888 -6.46 15.27 -7.32
CA LEU A 888 -6.96 13.90 -7.16
C LEU A 888 -7.04 13.50 -5.67
N GLU A 889 -6.07 13.94 -4.86
CA GLU A 889 -6.03 13.75 -3.41
C GLU A 889 -7.20 14.49 -2.73
N ASP A 890 -7.48 15.74 -3.13
CA ASP A 890 -8.66 16.50 -2.70
C ASP A 890 -9.98 15.80 -3.04
N ALA A 891 -9.99 15.03 -4.14
CA ALA A 891 -11.12 14.20 -4.55
C ALA A 891 -11.17 12.81 -3.86
N GLY A 892 -10.27 12.57 -2.89
CA GLY A 892 -10.22 11.34 -2.09
C GLY A 892 -9.29 10.25 -2.62
N ILE A 893 -8.52 10.49 -3.68
CA ILE A 893 -7.55 9.54 -4.24
C ILE A 893 -6.15 9.83 -3.69
N ARG A 894 -5.79 9.15 -2.60
CA ARG A 894 -4.53 9.37 -1.88
C ARG A 894 -3.33 8.63 -2.49
N ASP A 895 -3.57 7.64 -3.33
CA ASP A 895 -2.57 6.82 -4.02
C ASP A 895 -2.48 7.16 -5.51
N ALA A 896 -2.50 8.46 -5.83
CA ALA A 896 -2.24 8.97 -7.17
C ALA A 896 -0.75 9.31 -7.37
N HIS A 897 -0.14 8.82 -8.46
CA HIS A 897 1.31 8.93 -8.68
C HIS A 897 1.61 9.34 -10.12
N ALA A 898 2.25 10.50 -10.30
CA ALA A 898 2.65 10.97 -11.62
C ALA A 898 4.01 10.36 -12.02
N TRP A 899 4.04 9.53 -13.07
CA TRP A 899 5.31 8.99 -13.56
C TRP A 899 6.11 10.08 -14.29
N PRO A 900 7.38 10.32 -13.92
CA PRO A 900 8.11 11.50 -14.37
C PRO A 900 8.59 11.45 -15.82
N ARG A 901 8.61 10.27 -16.42
CA ARG A 901 9.03 10.06 -17.81
C ARG A 901 7.82 9.87 -18.71
N PRO A 902 7.80 10.49 -19.90
CA PRO A 902 6.78 10.17 -20.88
C PRO A 902 6.99 8.74 -21.38
N PHE A 903 5.92 7.94 -21.46
CA PHE A 903 5.99 6.59 -22.03
C PHE A 903 5.92 6.59 -23.56
N GLU A 904 5.56 7.73 -24.15
CA GLU A 904 5.57 7.95 -25.59
C GLU A 904 6.04 9.37 -25.90
N THR A 905 7.04 9.49 -26.78
CA THR A 905 7.59 10.76 -27.24
C THR A 905 7.71 10.75 -28.76
N GLY A 906 7.27 11.83 -29.39
CA GLY A 906 7.52 12.13 -30.80
C GLY A 906 7.96 13.59 -30.96
N PRO A 907 8.25 14.04 -32.20
CA PRO A 907 8.76 15.40 -32.44
C PRO A 907 7.88 16.52 -31.84
N ARG A 908 6.57 16.28 -31.74
CA ARG A 908 5.57 17.24 -31.22
C ARG A 908 4.51 16.57 -30.34
N LEU A 909 4.86 15.45 -29.73
CA LEU A 909 3.96 14.65 -28.90
C LEU A 909 4.72 14.16 -27.65
N ALA A 910 4.10 14.30 -26.48
CA ALA A 910 4.52 13.59 -25.29
C ALA A 910 3.29 13.05 -24.56
N ARG A 911 3.36 11.80 -24.08
CA ARG A 911 2.34 11.21 -23.21
C ARG A 911 2.91 10.81 -21.87
N TYR A 912 2.31 11.32 -20.80
CA TYR A 912 2.63 10.97 -19.42
C TYR A 912 1.53 10.13 -18.82
N ALA A 913 1.90 9.26 -17.88
CA ALA A 913 0.96 8.45 -17.12
C ALA A 913 0.92 8.95 -15.66
N VAL A 914 -0.29 9.17 -15.15
CA VAL A 914 -0.56 9.38 -13.74
C VAL A 914 -1.38 8.19 -13.27
N GLY A 915 -0.84 7.38 -12.36
CA GLY A 915 -1.56 6.29 -11.72
C GLY A 915 -2.70 6.83 -10.86
N LEU A 916 -3.86 6.19 -10.90
CA LEU A 916 -5.08 6.60 -10.18
C LEU A 916 -5.41 5.68 -9.00
N GLY A 917 -4.41 4.97 -8.47
CA GLY A 917 -4.59 4.08 -7.33
C GLY A 917 -5.34 2.78 -7.62
N ARG A 918 -5.58 2.00 -6.56
CA ARG A 918 -6.37 0.74 -6.64
C ARG A 918 -7.87 1.00 -6.78
N ARG A 919 -8.36 2.13 -6.28
CA ARG A 919 -9.79 2.52 -6.31
C ARG A 919 -9.97 3.84 -7.06
N PRO A 920 -9.78 3.85 -8.39
CA PRO A 920 -9.77 5.08 -9.16
C PRO A 920 -11.17 5.71 -9.24
N VAL A 921 -11.19 7.03 -9.34
CA VAL A 921 -12.40 7.76 -9.76
C VAL A 921 -12.90 7.27 -11.13
N ASP A 922 -14.20 7.44 -11.36
CA ASP A 922 -14.79 7.17 -12.67
C ASP A 922 -14.33 8.20 -13.74
N ALA A 923 -14.66 7.93 -14.99
CA ALA A 923 -14.27 8.78 -16.11
C ALA A 923 -14.87 10.19 -16.07
N ALA A 924 -16.07 10.34 -15.49
CA ALA A 924 -16.76 11.63 -15.41
C ALA A 924 -16.13 12.53 -14.35
N ALA A 925 -15.86 11.98 -13.16
CA ALA A 925 -15.14 12.65 -12.09
C ALA A 925 -13.73 13.07 -12.53
N LEU A 926 -12.97 12.17 -13.18
CA LEU A 926 -11.66 12.52 -13.72
C LEU A 926 -11.75 13.64 -14.76
N SER A 927 -12.75 13.60 -15.65
CA SER A 927 -12.93 14.66 -16.66
C SER A 927 -13.20 16.02 -16.01
N GLY A 928 -13.92 16.08 -14.89
CA GLY A 928 -14.17 17.32 -14.16
C GLY A 928 -12.88 17.90 -13.57
N ILE A 929 -12.11 17.06 -12.87
CA ILE A 929 -10.80 17.43 -12.30
C ILE A 929 -9.84 17.90 -13.40
N ALA A 930 -9.73 17.11 -14.47
CA ALA A 930 -8.83 17.38 -15.58
C ALA A 930 -9.21 18.64 -16.36
N ALA A 931 -10.51 18.95 -16.52
CA ALA A 931 -10.94 20.18 -17.19
C ALA A 931 -10.48 21.43 -16.42
N SER A 932 -10.60 21.41 -15.08
CA SER A 932 -10.08 22.48 -14.21
C SER A 932 -8.56 22.59 -14.33
N TRP A 933 -7.85 21.47 -14.21
CA TRP A 933 -6.39 21.43 -14.27
C TRP A 933 -5.82 21.88 -15.64
N ALA A 934 -6.45 21.44 -16.73
CA ALA A 934 -6.04 21.75 -18.10
C ALA A 934 -6.46 23.16 -18.57
N ALA A 935 -7.17 23.93 -17.74
CA ALA A 935 -7.59 25.28 -18.08
C ALA A 935 -6.39 26.17 -18.46
N GLY A 936 -6.40 26.72 -19.68
CA GLY A 936 -5.30 27.54 -20.23
C GLY A 936 -4.13 26.73 -20.82
N LEU A 937 -4.17 25.40 -20.79
CA LEU A 937 -3.18 24.53 -21.41
C LEU A 937 -3.65 24.07 -22.81
N HIS A 938 -3.40 24.89 -23.82
CA HIS A 938 -3.78 24.57 -25.21
C HIS A 938 -3.04 23.33 -25.74
N GLY A 939 -3.77 22.43 -26.40
CA GLY A 939 -3.20 21.20 -26.98
C GLY A 939 -2.83 20.12 -25.96
N VAL A 940 -3.40 20.21 -24.76
CA VAL A 940 -3.25 19.21 -23.70
C VAL A 940 -4.58 18.50 -23.47
N THR A 941 -4.55 17.17 -23.40
CA THR A 941 -5.71 16.34 -23.04
C THR A 941 -5.35 15.40 -21.91
N VAL A 942 -6.35 15.01 -21.11
CA VAL A 942 -6.21 14.01 -20.04
C VAL A 942 -7.30 12.98 -20.23
N GLU A 943 -6.93 11.70 -20.35
CA GLU A 943 -7.87 10.62 -20.66
C GLU A 943 -7.72 9.49 -19.64
N ARG A 944 -8.86 8.95 -19.16
CA ARG A 944 -8.85 7.74 -18.34
C ARG A 944 -8.50 6.53 -19.22
N ARG A 945 -7.60 5.69 -18.74
CA ARG A 945 -7.22 4.39 -19.35
C ARG A 945 -7.26 3.29 -18.31
N GLU A 946 -7.70 2.11 -18.71
CA GLU A 946 -7.70 0.93 -17.81
C GLU A 946 -6.28 0.43 -17.58
N CYS A 947 -6.06 -0.32 -16.49
CA CYS A 947 -4.75 -0.85 -16.06
C CYS A 947 -3.85 -1.32 -17.22
N GLY A 948 -4.31 -2.30 -18.02
CA GLY A 948 -3.52 -2.91 -19.09
C GLY A 948 -3.44 -2.11 -20.40
N GLU A 949 -3.99 -0.89 -20.48
CA GLU A 949 -3.95 -0.05 -21.69
C GLU A 949 -2.69 0.81 -21.78
N VAL A 950 -2.06 1.11 -20.66
CA VAL A 950 -0.77 1.82 -20.61
C VAL A 950 0.37 0.80 -20.72
N PRO A 951 1.41 1.05 -21.53
CA PRO A 951 2.56 0.16 -21.63
C PRO A 951 3.36 0.11 -20.32
N THR A 952 4.32 -0.81 -20.22
CA THR A 952 5.25 -0.83 -19.10
C THR A 952 6.00 0.51 -19.01
N LEU A 953 5.95 1.14 -17.84
CA LEU A 953 6.62 2.42 -17.59
C LEU A 953 8.10 2.17 -17.27
N ARG A 954 9.00 2.89 -17.92
CA ARG A 954 10.46 2.77 -17.78
C ARG A 954 11.09 4.10 -17.41
#